data_AF-A0A7C4PP09-F1
#
_entry.id   AF-A0A7C4PP09-F1
#
_cell.length_a   1.000
_cell.length_b   1.000
_cell.length_c   1.000
_cell.angle_alpha   90.00
_cell.angle_beta   90.00
_cell.angle_gamma   90.00
#
_symmetry.space_group_name_H-M   'P 1'
#
loop_
_entity.id
_entity.type
_entity.pdbx_description
1 polymer ?
#
loop_
_entity_poly.entity_id
_entity_poly.type
_entity_poly.pdbx_seq_one_letter_code
_entity_poly.pdbx_strand_id
1 'polypeptide(L)'
;VCSAALRIPVSRAQTTPAPVLLVTNGGYGAYLGEILRAEGLNLFDQVAIAGMNASLLAQYAAVILGPGSLNAAQASALRGYVNAGGRLLAVCPDAQIADLFGLGTGAGGLVDGYLKISDTASFDGGSPGAGLTSQTLQIHGQADQYALAGGISLATLYSNAVTSTSYPAVVGNLYGSGRAAAFLYDLGKNVALTRQGDPGNANVDVDGDGVVRAFELFWKWSNDHSTRIPWVNLERVPVPQADEQMRLFSRLVRQLANQPLPQLWYFPGNARTMLILTGDAHANPVEYYQREIDSLNNYGAKMTFYLVQAADPGNVVVQSWRAQGHEFGIHPYASKPDAGIGSLDQGYAVFNDWFGSTFSSPKSRTVRNHQVAWKGYTDAVELEAAYGIAMDTNYYHSGAWLQKPDGSWAHGYITGSGLPMIFSKTDGAILPVYQQETHLVDEQLIHDAGVGRENLTAAQGVEISKALIDASQAGFFSALMTQFHVDYYGNADPRGWAEGTMAYAQSLGIPLWNADRWLAFTETRHDAMFQNLVWDQSTGALTFDLVANPASGEGLTILLPSSWNERPLESVQIDGGAPLTAPFASLDVRGTPMAWMALSPGSHTLSVRYLTRHADLQVALDAPTYVNAGELLTATMIIANAGPDPSEGVTASLTIPTGVSGVSAQASPGDCTVNLTQVSCNLGTLAGSASATINLSLTAPSEPANLSFQGSADSAATPDWTPANNHASREVTVQAVSDLALTLTDTPDPVLAASPLSYTAQVMNAGPSTASGVQVSLTLPAGVRFDQALGDGWSCALNGTGLTLTCGLSQPVGGGENAPLLTVHIFAPTSGTSFQTVAQVSSANDDPRGENNTAVASTTLRYVLFLPVVSRQPSP
;
A
#
# COMPACT_ATOMS: atom_id res chain seq x y z
N VAL A 1 -17.51 -44.56 -21.32
CA VAL A 1 -18.51 -43.49 -21.08
C VAL A 1 -17.86 -42.46 -20.17
N CYS A 2 -17.16 -41.48 -20.73
CA CYS A 2 -16.67 -40.28 -20.06
C CYS A 2 -16.50 -39.23 -21.16
N SER A 3 -17.60 -38.58 -21.55
CA SER A 3 -17.49 -37.27 -22.17
C SER A 3 -17.08 -36.32 -21.05
N ALA A 4 -15.80 -35.97 -20.97
CA ALA A 4 -15.44 -34.67 -20.42
C ALA A 4 -16.02 -33.64 -21.40
N ALA A 5 -17.31 -33.36 -21.26
CA ALA A 5 -17.91 -32.21 -21.90
C ALA A 5 -17.05 -31.03 -21.46
N LEU A 6 -16.54 -30.27 -22.43
CA LEU A 6 -16.04 -28.93 -22.20
C LEU A 6 -16.99 -28.29 -21.17
N ARG A 7 -16.52 -28.04 -19.95
CA ARG A 7 -17.20 -27.12 -19.04
C ARG A 7 -16.99 -25.72 -19.59
N ILE A 8 -17.47 -25.47 -20.82
CA ILE A 8 -17.91 -24.13 -21.17
C ILE A 8 -19.01 -23.86 -20.17
N PRO A 9 -18.96 -22.76 -19.40
CA PRO A 9 -20.08 -22.36 -18.56
C PRO A 9 -21.33 -22.39 -19.43
N VAL A 10 -22.20 -23.36 -19.16
CA VAL A 10 -23.51 -23.43 -19.80
C VAL A 10 -24.13 -22.07 -19.57
N SER A 11 -24.58 -21.40 -20.63
CA SER A 11 -25.42 -20.20 -20.50
C SER A 11 -26.65 -20.59 -19.70
N ARG A 12 -26.58 -20.44 -18.38
CA ARG A 12 -27.73 -20.63 -17.50
C ARG A 12 -28.57 -19.38 -17.65
N ALA A 13 -29.83 -19.57 -18.02
CA ALA A 13 -30.74 -18.47 -18.31
C ALA A 13 -30.77 -17.46 -17.15
N GLN A 14 -30.14 -16.30 -17.35
CA GLN A 14 -30.25 -15.18 -16.43
C GLN A 14 -31.62 -14.53 -16.62
N THR A 15 -32.24 -14.09 -15.53
CA THR A 15 -33.53 -13.39 -15.58
C THR A 15 -33.36 -11.90 -15.90
N THR A 16 -32.18 -11.34 -15.61
CA THR A 16 -31.75 -9.99 -16.00
C THR A 16 -30.42 -10.07 -16.74
N PRO A 17 -30.20 -9.27 -17.81
CA PRO A 17 -28.91 -9.19 -18.48
C PRO A 17 -27.80 -8.75 -17.52
N ALA A 18 -26.58 -9.26 -17.74
CA ALA A 18 -25.42 -8.75 -17.04
C ALA A 18 -25.18 -7.27 -17.41
N PRO A 19 -24.56 -6.44 -16.53
CA PRO A 19 -24.24 -5.05 -16.86
C PRO A 19 -23.15 -4.89 -17.93
N VAL A 20 -22.32 -5.91 -18.12
CA VAL A 20 -21.19 -5.90 -19.06
C VAL A 20 -21.46 -6.88 -20.20
N LEU A 21 -21.28 -6.42 -21.43
CA LEU A 21 -21.30 -7.26 -22.63
C LEU A 21 -19.89 -7.41 -23.19
N LEU A 22 -19.39 -8.64 -23.32
CA LEU A 22 -18.18 -8.98 -24.07
C LEU A 22 -18.54 -9.37 -25.52
N VAL A 23 -18.12 -8.55 -26.47
CA VAL A 23 -18.28 -8.81 -27.91
C VAL A 23 -16.97 -9.39 -28.45
N THR A 24 -17.01 -10.62 -28.96
CA THR A 24 -15.82 -11.34 -29.48
C THR A 24 -15.86 -11.49 -31.00
N ASN A 25 -14.70 -11.43 -31.66
CA ASN A 25 -14.58 -11.53 -33.13
C ASN A 25 -13.55 -12.59 -33.55
N GLY A 26 -13.66 -13.79 -32.98
CA GLY A 26 -12.64 -14.84 -33.12
C GLY A 26 -11.32 -14.45 -32.44
N GLY A 27 -10.25 -15.19 -32.74
CA GLY A 27 -8.94 -14.98 -32.14
C GLY A 27 -8.98 -15.04 -30.61
N TYR A 28 -8.14 -14.23 -29.96
CA TYR A 28 -8.03 -14.16 -28.51
C TYR A 28 -9.14 -13.34 -27.82
N GLY A 29 -10.20 -12.95 -28.54
CA GLY A 29 -11.31 -12.20 -27.95
C GLY A 29 -12.03 -12.94 -26.81
N ALA A 30 -12.15 -14.27 -26.90
CA ALA A 30 -12.71 -15.09 -25.82
C ALA A 30 -11.80 -15.13 -24.57
N TYR A 31 -10.48 -14.97 -24.77
CA TYR A 31 -9.51 -14.97 -23.69
C TYR A 31 -9.62 -13.74 -22.77
N LEU A 32 -10.22 -12.64 -23.26
CA LEU A 32 -10.59 -11.50 -22.41
C LEU A 32 -11.59 -11.92 -21.33
N GLY A 33 -12.50 -12.86 -21.63
CA GLY A 33 -13.41 -13.43 -20.65
C GLY A 33 -12.68 -14.24 -19.58
N GLU A 34 -11.63 -14.97 -19.94
CA GLU A 34 -10.78 -15.69 -18.97
C GLU A 34 -9.99 -14.73 -18.08
N ILE A 35 -9.49 -13.62 -18.64
CA ILE A 35 -8.86 -12.55 -17.83
C ILE A 35 -9.84 -12.00 -16.79
N LEU A 36 -11.10 -11.74 -17.18
CA LEU A 36 -12.12 -11.27 -16.25
C LEU A 36 -12.41 -12.29 -15.15
N ARG A 37 -12.55 -13.58 -15.49
CA ARG A 37 -12.76 -14.67 -14.52
C ARG A 37 -11.58 -14.80 -13.55
N ALA A 38 -10.35 -14.74 -14.04
CA ALA A 38 -9.15 -14.76 -13.20
C ALA A 38 -9.14 -13.58 -12.22
N GLU A 39 -9.45 -12.38 -12.69
CA GLU A 39 -9.60 -11.16 -11.88
C GLU A 39 -10.87 -11.15 -11.01
N GLY A 40 -11.73 -12.17 -11.10
CA GLY A 40 -12.92 -12.35 -10.26
C GLY A 40 -14.15 -11.57 -10.72
N LEU A 41 -14.12 -10.99 -11.93
CA LEU A 41 -15.23 -10.26 -12.57
C LEU A 41 -15.99 -11.19 -13.53
N ASN A 42 -16.73 -12.16 -12.99
CA ASN A 42 -17.43 -13.17 -13.79
C ASN A 42 -18.88 -12.78 -14.19
N LEU A 43 -19.31 -11.54 -13.94
CA LEU A 43 -20.65 -11.04 -14.29
C LEU A 43 -20.64 -10.31 -15.65
N PHE A 44 -20.70 -11.08 -16.74
CA PHE A 44 -20.81 -10.53 -18.10
C PHE A 44 -21.54 -11.49 -19.03
N ASP A 45 -22.24 -10.93 -20.02
CA ASP A 45 -22.75 -11.67 -21.15
C ASP A 45 -21.72 -11.69 -22.27
N GLN A 46 -21.74 -12.72 -23.12
CA GLN A 46 -20.82 -12.83 -24.25
C GLN A 46 -21.57 -13.07 -25.56
N VAL A 47 -21.19 -12.34 -26.60
CA VAL A 47 -21.77 -12.47 -27.95
C VAL A 47 -20.68 -12.42 -29.02
N ALA A 48 -20.87 -13.15 -30.12
CA ALA A 48 -20.04 -12.97 -31.31
C ALA A 48 -20.37 -11.63 -32.00
N ILE A 49 -19.39 -10.99 -32.62
CA ILE A 49 -19.55 -9.67 -33.25
C ILE A 49 -20.66 -9.63 -34.31
N ALA A 50 -20.92 -10.76 -34.95
CA ALA A 50 -22.00 -10.91 -35.93
C ALA A 50 -23.39 -10.68 -35.32
N GLY A 51 -23.57 -10.93 -34.03
CA GLY A 51 -24.80 -10.65 -33.28
C GLY A 51 -24.93 -9.21 -32.78
N MET A 52 -23.85 -8.41 -32.83
CA MET A 52 -23.82 -7.06 -32.29
C MET A 52 -24.64 -6.09 -33.14
N ASN A 53 -25.55 -5.36 -32.49
CA ASN A 53 -26.35 -4.30 -33.10
C ASN A 53 -26.75 -3.25 -32.06
N ALA A 54 -27.28 -2.10 -32.50
CA ALA A 54 -27.62 -0.99 -31.61
C ALA A 54 -28.65 -1.37 -30.52
N SER A 55 -29.63 -2.23 -30.83
CA SER A 55 -30.63 -2.68 -29.86
C SER A 55 -30.05 -3.58 -28.79
N LEU A 56 -29.03 -4.38 -29.13
CA LEU A 56 -28.30 -5.17 -28.16
C LEU A 56 -27.45 -4.27 -27.26
N LEU A 57 -26.63 -3.38 -27.86
CA LEU A 57 -25.73 -2.50 -27.11
C LEU A 57 -26.47 -1.64 -26.09
N ALA A 58 -27.66 -1.14 -26.42
CA ALA A 58 -28.47 -0.31 -25.52
C ALA A 58 -28.96 -1.03 -24.23
N GLN A 59 -28.85 -2.35 -24.15
CA GLN A 59 -29.23 -3.13 -22.95
C GLN A 59 -28.13 -3.19 -21.90
N TYR A 60 -26.90 -2.79 -22.23
CA TYR A 60 -25.72 -2.98 -21.38
C TYR A 60 -25.13 -1.66 -20.92
N ALA A 61 -24.77 -1.62 -19.64
CA ALA A 61 -24.11 -0.47 -19.02
C ALA A 61 -22.72 -0.25 -19.61
N ALA A 62 -21.98 -1.34 -19.88
CA ALA A 62 -20.68 -1.30 -20.53
C ALA A 62 -20.51 -2.41 -21.58
N VAL A 63 -19.74 -2.10 -22.62
CA VAL A 63 -19.41 -3.02 -23.71
C VAL A 63 -17.89 -3.16 -23.79
N ILE A 64 -17.42 -4.40 -23.78
CA ILE A 64 -16.04 -4.76 -24.08
C ILE A 64 -16.01 -5.28 -25.52
N LEU A 65 -15.21 -4.66 -26.38
CA LEU A 65 -15.01 -5.06 -27.76
C LEU A 65 -13.65 -5.73 -27.90
N GLY A 66 -13.66 -7.04 -28.19
CA GLY A 66 -12.45 -7.78 -28.54
C GLY A 66 -11.86 -7.36 -29.89
N PRO A 67 -10.62 -7.80 -30.19
CA PRO A 67 -9.92 -7.44 -31.41
C PRO A 67 -10.65 -7.93 -32.66
N GLY A 68 -10.61 -7.14 -33.73
CA GLY A 68 -11.06 -7.54 -35.07
C GLY A 68 -11.78 -6.44 -35.83
N SER A 69 -12.08 -6.72 -37.11
CA SER A 69 -12.65 -5.71 -38.02
C SER A 69 -14.14 -5.46 -37.79
N LEU A 70 -14.56 -4.22 -38.03
CA LEU A 70 -15.96 -3.79 -38.01
C LEU A 70 -16.49 -3.57 -39.43
N ASN A 71 -17.76 -3.90 -39.66
CA ASN A 71 -18.48 -3.33 -40.79
C ASN A 71 -19.01 -1.92 -40.45
N ALA A 72 -19.40 -1.15 -41.46
CA ALA A 72 -19.86 0.23 -41.28
C ALA A 72 -21.07 0.36 -40.34
N ALA A 73 -21.99 -0.61 -40.36
CA ALA A 73 -23.18 -0.60 -39.49
C ALA A 73 -22.80 -0.84 -38.02
N GLN A 74 -21.87 -1.75 -37.76
CA GLN A 74 -21.33 -2.02 -36.43
C GLN A 74 -20.56 -0.81 -35.87
N ALA A 75 -19.69 -0.20 -36.68
CA ALA A 75 -18.99 1.03 -36.31
C ALA A 75 -19.97 2.16 -35.98
N SER A 76 -21.01 2.34 -36.82
CA SER A 76 -22.07 3.31 -36.56
C SER A 76 -22.86 3.01 -35.28
N ALA A 77 -23.14 1.74 -35.00
CA ALA A 77 -23.87 1.34 -33.79
C ALA A 77 -23.06 1.63 -32.52
N LEU A 78 -21.75 1.37 -32.53
CA LEU A 78 -20.85 1.68 -31.41
C LEU A 78 -20.73 3.20 -31.19
N ARG A 79 -20.58 4.00 -32.26
CA ARG A 79 -20.58 5.46 -32.11
C ARG A 79 -21.89 5.98 -31.54
N GLY A 80 -23.03 5.46 -32.02
CA GLY A 80 -24.34 5.81 -31.50
C GLY A 80 -24.50 5.46 -30.01
N TYR A 81 -24.05 4.25 -29.62
CA TYR A 81 -24.05 3.78 -28.24
C TYR A 81 -23.24 4.70 -27.32
N VAL A 82 -21.97 4.97 -27.66
CA VAL A 82 -21.11 5.84 -26.83
C VAL A 82 -21.66 7.27 -26.80
N ASN A 83 -22.06 7.84 -27.94
CA ASN A 83 -22.59 9.19 -27.97
C ASN A 83 -23.85 9.36 -27.10
N ALA A 84 -24.67 8.31 -26.97
CA ALA A 84 -25.86 8.27 -26.12
C ALA A 84 -25.56 8.05 -24.61
N GLY A 85 -24.29 8.01 -24.20
CA GLY A 85 -23.89 7.79 -22.81
C GLY A 85 -23.31 6.41 -22.52
N GLY A 86 -23.27 5.52 -23.52
CA GLY A 86 -22.69 4.18 -23.40
C GLY A 86 -21.20 4.19 -23.04
N ARG A 87 -20.73 3.06 -22.53
CA ARG A 87 -19.37 2.89 -22.00
C ARG A 87 -18.66 1.78 -22.79
N LEU A 88 -17.56 2.11 -23.47
CA LEU A 88 -16.88 1.18 -24.37
C LEU A 88 -15.44 0.94 -23.93
N LEU A 89 -15.02 -0.32 -23.80
CA LEU A 89 -13.63 -0.72 -23.68
C LEU A 89 -13.24 -1.57 -24.89
N ALA A 90 -12.34 -1.12 -25.73
CA ALA A 90 -11.87 -1.90 -26.88
C ALA A 90 -10.46 -2.45 -26.68
N VAL A 91 -10.17 -3.57 -27.31
CA VAL A 91 -8.83 -4.16 -27.41
C VAL A 91 -8.48 -4.25 -28.88
N CYS A 92 -7.39 -3.59 -29.31
CA CYS A 92 -7.01 -3.41 -30.71
C CYS A 92 -8.21 -2.90 -31.55
N PRO A 93 -8.71 -1.67 -31.29
CA PRO A 93 -9.91 -1.16 -31.95
C PRO A 93 -9.72 -1.00 -33.46
N ASP A 94 -10.76 -1.33 -34.24
CA ASP A 94 -10.81 -1.02 -35.67
C ASP A 94 -10.66 0.49 -35.91
N ALA A 95 -9.85 0.87 -36.89
CA ALA A 95 -9.55 2.27 -37.20
C ALA A 95 -10.81 3.12 -37.49
N GLN A 96 -11.92 2.49 -37.90
CA GLN A 96 -13.19 3.18 -38.09
C GLN A 96 -13.69 3.85 -36.82
N ILE A 97 -13.42 3.32 -35.63
CA ILE A 97 -13.91 3.89 -34.36
C ILE A 97 -12.79 4.54 -33.53
N ALA A 98 -11.64 4.81 -34.14
CA ALA A 98 -10.50 5.44 -33.47
C ALA A 98 -10.87 6.80 -32.83
N ASP A 99 -11.80 7.53 -33.46
CA ASP A 99 -12.30 8.82 -32.96
C ASP A 99 -12.96 8.73 -31.58
N LEU A 100 -13.60 7.59 -31.25
CA LEU A 100 -14.21 7.37 -29.94
C LEU A 100 -13.20 7.44 -28.81
N PHE A 101 -11.96 7.00 -29.07
CA PHE A 101 -10.89 6.90 -28.09
C PHE A 101 -9.96 8.13 -28.09
N GLY A 102 -10.32 9.19 -28.81
CA GLY A 102 -9.50 10.40 -28.92
C GLY A 102 -8.18 10.12 -29.64
N LEU A 103 -8.20 9.22 -30.63
CA LEU A 103 -7.05 8.86 -31.45
C LEU A 103 -7.11 9.59 -32.79
N GLY A 104 -5.96 10.08 -33.24
CA GLY A 104 -5.77 10.76 -34.51
C GLY A 104 -5.30 9.81 -35.61
N THR A 105 -4.37 10.29 -36.44
CA THR A 105 -3.81 9.50 -37.54
C THR A 105 -2.94 8.35 -37.03
N GLY A 106 -3.12 7.16 -37.61
CA GLY A 106 -2.22 6.03 -37.40
C GLY A 106 -0.81 6.33 -37.90
N ALA A 107 0.19 5.88 -37.17
CA ALA A 107 1.61 6.15 -37.40
C ALA A 107 2.47 4.89 -37.60
N GLY A 108 1.84 3.71 -37.66
CA GLY A 108 2.51 2.42 -37.82
C GLY A 108 2.20 1.46 -36.68
N GLY A 109 3.11 0.53 -36.42
CA GLY A 109 3.00 -0.43 -35.33
C GLY A 109 4.36 -0.72 -34.70
N LEU A 110 4.31 -1.19 -33.45
CA LEU A 110 5.45 -1.67 -32.69
C LEU A 110 5.25 -3.15 -32.40
N VAL A 111 6.17 -3.99 -32.85
CA VAL A 111 6.14 -5.44 -32.58
C VAL A 111 7.04 -5.75 -31.40
N ASP A 112 6.56 -6.57 -30.47
CA ASP A 112 7.29 -7.06 -29.29
C ASP A 112 7.89 -5.92 -28.44
N GLY A 113 7.10 -4.87 -28.24
CA GLY A 113 7.46 -3.68 -27.48
C GLY A 113 7.23 -3.80 -25.97
N TYR A 114 7.15 -2.65 -25.31
CA TYR A 114 6.84 -2.53 -23.89
C TYR A 114 5.74 -1.49 -23.68
N LEU A 115 5.07 -1.52 -22.53
CA LEU A 115 4.27 -0.42 -22.01
C LEU A 115 4.73 0.00 -20.61
N LYS A 116 4.46 1.25 -20.25
CA LYS A 116 4.53 1.71 -18.86
C LYS A 116 3.17 2.27 -18.45
N ILE A 117 2.59 1.72 -17.38
CA ILE A 117 1.32 2.17 -16.83
C ILE A 117 1.53 3.52 -16.13
N SER A 118 0.62 4.47 -16.35
CA SER A 118 0.60 5.70 -15.56
C SER A 118 -0.13 5.46 -14.24
N ASP A 119 0.55 5.72 -13.12
CA ASP A 119 -0.01 5.64 -11.77
C ASP A 119 -0.89 6.84 -11.38
N THR A 120 -0.85 7.90 -12.19
CA THR A 120 -1.42 9.22 -11.89
C THR A 120 -2.43 9.69 -12.94
N ALA A 121 -2.46 9.08 -14.12
CA ALA A 121 -3.44 9.42 -15.15
C ALA A 121 -4.86 9.13 -14.67
N SER A 122 -5.71 10.16 -14.73
CA SER A 122 -7.13 10.06 -14.37
C SER A 122 -8.00 10.00 -15.61
N PHE A 123 -9.00 9.11 -15.59
CA PHE A 123 -10.03 8.96 -16.60
C PHE A 123 -11.34 8.65 -15.88
N ASP A 124 -12.48 9.21 -16.33
CA ASP A 124 -13.81 9.01 -15.74
C ASP A 124 -13.84 9.07 -14.19
N GLY A 125 -13.08 10.02 -13.60
CA GLY A 125 -12.99 10.22 -12.16
C GLY A 125 -12.10 9.23 -11.39
N GLY A 126 -11.51 8.23 -12.06
CA GLY A 126 -10.63 7.23 -11.45
C GLY A 126 -9.22 7.23 -12.01
N SER A 127 -8.27 6.64 -11.28
CA SER A 127 -6.86 6.47 -11.69
C SER A 127 -6.54 4.98 -11.83
N PRO A 128 -6.86 4.32 -12.96
CA PRO A 128 -6.84 2.87 -13.08
C PRO A 128 -5.45 2.24 -12.87
N GLY A 129 -4.37 3.01 -13.10
CA GLY A 129 -3.00 2.56 -12.87
C GLY A 129 -2.45 2.80 -11.46
N ALA A 130 -3.18 3.48 -10.57
CA ALA A 130 -2.67 3.82 -9.23
C ALA A 130 -2.31 2.57 -8.41
N GLY A 131 -1.09 2.50 -7.88
CA GLY A 131 -0.59 1.33 -7.12
C GLY A 131 -0.17 0.12 -7.99
N LEU A 132 -0.37 0.17 -9.31
CA LEU A 132 0.24 -0.80 -10.23
C LEU A 132 1.75 -0.52 -10.40
N THR A 133 2.47 -1.48 -10.97
CA THR A 133 3.93 -1.40 -11.12
C THR A 133 4.35 -0.16 -11.92
N SER A 134 5.43 0.48 -11.49
CA SER A 134 6.08 1.59 -12.19
C SER A 134 7.12 1.12 -13.22
N GLN A 135 7.38 -0.19 -13.29
CA GLN A 135 8.28 -0.78 -14.28
C GLN A 135 7.60 -0.90 -15.65
N THR A 136 8.42 -0.98 -16.70
CA THR A 136 7.95 -1.33 -18.04
C THR A 136 7.58 -2.81 -18.13
N LEU A 137 6.47 -3.11 -18.80
CA LEU A 137 5.92 -4.45 -19.01
C LEU A 137 6.01 -4.81 -20.49
N GLN A 138 6.36 -6.05 -20.80
CA GLN A 138 6.43 -6.53 -22.18
C GLN A 138 5.04 -6.62 -22.82
N ILE A 139 5.04 -6.37 -24.13
CA ILE A 139 3.96 -6.69 -25.05
C ILE A 139 4.50 -7.72 -26.03
N HIS A 140 3.85 -8.86 -26.17
CA HIS A 140 4.11 -9.84 -27.24
C HIS A 140 3.08 -9.68 -28.35
N GLY A 141 3.55 -9.48 -29.57
CA GLY A 141 2.73 -9.15 -30.73
C GLY A 141 2.74 -7.67 -31.09
N GLN A 142 1.78 -7.27 -31.92
CA GLN A 142 1.70 -5.92 -32.49
C GLN A 142 0.90 -4.97 -31.58
N ALA A 143 1.48 -3.80 -31.31
CA ALA A 143 0.80 -2.63 -30.79
C ALA A 143 0.68 -1.56 -31.88
N ASP A 144 -0.52 -1.05 -32.12
CA ASP A 144 -0.78 -0.01 -33.10
C ASP A 144 -0.40 1.37 -32.55
N GLN A 145 0.29 2.16 -33.36
CA GLN A 145 0.72 3.50 -32.99
C GLN A 145 -0.25 4.54 -33.53
N TYR A 146 -0.86 5.30 -32.62
CA TYR A 146 -1.75 6.40 -32.94
C TYR A 146 -1.29 7.69 -32.26
N ALA A 147 -1.28 8.80 -32.99
CA ALA A 147 -1.17 10.11 -32.36
C ALA A 147 -2.41 10.38 -31.49
N LEU A 148 -2.23 11.00 -30.33
CA LEU A 148 -3.37 11.44 -29.51
C LEU A 148 -4.07 12.64 -30.16
N ALA A 149 -5.40 12.61 -30.16
CA ALA A 149 -6.30 13.66 -30.63
C ALA A 149 -7.40 13.90 -29.58
N GLY A 150 -6.99 14.32 -28.38
CA GLY A 150 -7.90 14.60 -27.25
C GLY A 150 -8.03 13.46 -26.23
N GLY A 151 -7.55 12.26 -26.56
CA GLY A 151 -7.49 11.14 -25.61
C GLY A 151 -6.43 11.33 -24.52
N ILE A 152 -6.64 10.65 -23.39
CA ILE A 152 -5.76 10.60 -22.22
C ILE A 152 -4.93 9.31 -22.31
N SER A 153 -3.60 9.42 -22.29
CA SER A 153 -2.72 8.25 -22.20
C SER A 153 -2.75 7.66 -20.78
N LEU A 154 -3.27 6.44 -20.65
CA LEU A 154 -3.30 5.67 -19.40
C LEU A 154 -2.09 4.74 -19.25
N ALA A 155 -1.48 4.37 -20.37
CA ALA A 155 -0.17 3.72 -20.43
C ALA A 155 0.54 4.16 -21.71
N THR A 156 1.87 4.25 -21.69
CA THR A 156 2.68 4.70 -22.83
C THR A 156 3.47 3.54 -23.42
N LEU A 157 3.57 3.48 -24.77
CA LEU A 157 4.40 2.50 -25.47
C LEU A 157 5.89 2.84 -25.37
N TYR A 158 6.70 1.80 -25.25
CA TYR A 158 8.15 1.84 -25.13
C TYR A 158 8.76 0.89 -26.16
N SER A 159 9.77 1.33 -26.92
CA SER A 159 10.40 0.51 -27.97
C SER A 159 11.33 -0.57 -27.41
N ASN A 160 11.76 -0.43 -26.16
CA ASN A 160 12.48 -1.42 -25.37
C ASN A 160 12.22 -1.13 -23.88
N ALA A 161 12.83 -1.90 -22.97
CA ALA A 161 12.57 -1.76 -21.54
C ALA A 161 12.83 -0.37 -20.93
N VAL A 162 13.55 0.53 -21.61
CA VAL A 162 13.92 1.88 -21.09
C VAL A 162 13.57 3.05 -22.01
N THR A 163 13.38 2.83 -23.31
CA THR A 163 13.15 3.91 -24.29
C THR A 163 11.65 4.13 -24.55
N SER A 164 11.13 5.25 -24.05
CA SER A 164 9.74 5.67 -24.29
C SER A 164 9.51 6.09 -25.73
N THR A 165 8.32 5.79 -26.26
CA THR A 165 7.80 6.42 -27.47
C THR A 165 6.85 7.58 -27.11
N SER A 166 6.30 8.26 -28.12
CA SER A 166 5.24 9.27 -27.97
C SER A 166 3.83 8.69 -28.08
N TYR A 167 3.69 7.38 -28.29
CA TYR A 167 2.42 6.74 -28.57
C TYR A 167 1.85 6.09 -27.30
N PRO A 168 0.54 6.17 -27.06
CA PRO A 168 -0.09 5.46 -25.95
C PRO A 168 -0.14 3.95 -26.23
N ALA A 169 -0.12 3.15 -25.17
CA ALA A 169 -0.45 1.72 -25.18
C ALA A 169 -1.90 1.49 -24.74
N VAL A 170 -2.40 2.35 -23.84
CA VAL A 170 -3.78 2.35 -23.35
C VAL A 170 -4.27 3.78 -23.29
N VAL A 171 -5.49 4.04 -23.74
CA VAL A 171 -6.10 5.38 -23.77
C VAL A 171 -7.48 5.38 -23.12
N GLY A 172 -7.88 6.54 -22.59
CA GLY A 172 -9.25 6.86 -22.19
C GLY A 172 -9.71 8.17 -22.83
N ASN A 173 -11.00 8.28 -23.17
CA ASN A 173 -11.56 9.48 -23.79
C ASN A 173 -13.03 9.68 -23.40
N LEU A 174 -13.44 10.95 -23.32
CA LEU A 174 -14.84 11.34 -23.23
C LEU A 174 -15.36 11.64 -24.64
N TYR A 175 -16.45 11.00 -25.04
CA TYR A 175 -17.02 11.17 -26.38
C TYR A 175 -18.53 11.37 -26.31
N GLY A 176 -19.00 12.55 -26.70
CA GLY A 176 -20.39 12.95 -26.48
C GLY A 176 -20.72 12.89 -24.99
N SER A 177 -21.75 12.11 -24.62
CA SER A 177 -22.08 11.84 -23.21
C SER A 177 -21.48 10.54 -22.67
N GLY A 178 -20.80 9.75 -23.51
CA GLY A 178 -20.22 8.46 -23.15
C GLY A 178 -18.74 8.52 -22.81
N ARG A 179 -18.21 7.34 -22.48
CA ARG A 179 -16.79 7.14 -22.20
C ARG A 179 -16.26 5.95 -22.95
N ALA A 180 -15.06 6.09 -23.47
CA ALA A 180 -14.41 5.07 -24.27
C ALA A 180 -12.95 4.91 -23.84
N ALA A 181 -12.50 3.69 -23.65
CA ALA A 181 -11.10 3.36 -23.40
C ALA A 181 -10.64 2.27 -24.37
N ALA A 182 -9.35 2.23 -24.68
CA ALA A 182 -8.81 1.20 -25.56
C ALA A 182 -7.41 0.76 -25.15
N PHE A 183 -7.16 -0.56 -25.24
CA PHE A 183 -5.82 -1.13 -25.37
C PHE A 183 -5.46 -1.13 -26.86
N LEU A 184 -4.29 -0.57 -27.21
CA LEU A 184 -3.84 -0.47 -28.61
C LEU A 184 -3.01 -1.67 -29.06
N TYR A 185 -3.12 -2.77 -28.33
CA TYR A 185 -2.54 -4.06 -28.64
C TYR A 185 -3.53 -5.15 -28.23
N ASP A 186 -3.38 -6.36 -28.77
CA ASP A 186 -4.22 -7.50 -28.38
C ASP A 186 -3.82 -8.00 -26.98
N LEU A 187 -4.52 -7.50 -25.96
CA LEU A 187 -4.29 -7.88 -24.56
C LEU A 187 -4.48 -9.39 -24.33
N GLY A 188 -5.51 -9.99 -24.93
CA GLY A 188 -5.80 -11.42 -24.75
C GLY A 188 -4.67 -12.28 -25.29
N LYS A 189 -4.20 -11.97 -26.50
CA LYS A 189 -3.03 -12.61 -27.10
C LYS A 189 -1.78 -12.36 -26.28
N ASN A 190 -1.53 -11.11 -25.88
CA ASN A 190 -0.36 -10.76 -25.08
C ASN A 190 -0.28 -11.58 -23.79
N VAL A 191 -1.37 -11.64 -23.02
CA VAL A 191 -1.40 -12.43 -21.78
C VAL A 191 -1.13 -13.90 -22.07
N ALA A 192 -1.80 -14.51 -23.06
CA ALA A 192 -1.57 -15.90 -23.42
C ALA A 192 -0.09 -16.15 -23.82
N LEU A 193 0.53 -15.25 -24.58
CA LEU A 193 1.92 -15.38 -25.02
C LEU A 193 2.95 -15.10 -23.92
N THR A 194 2.70 -14.15 -23.01
CA THR A 194 3.53 -13.96 -21.82
C THR A 194 3.52 -15.21 -20.95
N ARG A 195 2.36 -15.87 -20.87
CA ARG A 195 2.15 -17.03 -20.01
C ARG A 195 2.63 -18.33 -20.63
N GLN A 196 2.38 -18.56 -21.91
CA GLN A 196 2.63 -19.84 -22.58
C GLN A 196 3.92 -19.87 -23.41
N GLY A 197 4.58 -18.73 -23.63
CA GLY A 197 5.78 -18.62 -24.45
C GLY A 197 5.49 -18.39 -25.94
N ASP A 198 6.55 -18.41 -26.76
CA ASP A 198 6.52 -18.16 -28.21
C ASP A 198 6.06 -19.41 -28.99
N PRO A 199 4.93 -19.36 -29.72
CA PRO A 199 4.50 -20.45 -30.59
C PRO A 199 5.50 -20.81 -31.67
N GLY A 200 6.40 -19.89 -32.04
CA GLY A 200 7.49 -20.14 -33.00
C GLY A 200 8.49 -21.21 -32.53
N ASN A 201 8.50 -21.53 -31.23
CA ASN A 201 9.38 -22.55 -30.65
C ASN A 201 8.70 -23.90 -30.42
N ALA A 202 7.53 -24.13 -31.01
CA ALA A 202 6.87 -25.42 -30.94
C ALA A 202 7.81 -26.55 -31.43
N ASN A 203 8.14 -27.49 -30.54
CA ASN A 203 9.08 -28.60 -30.78
C ASN A 203 10.53 -28.19 -31.08
N VAL A 204 10.97 -27.00 -30.63
CA VAL A 204 12.37 -26.59 -30.75
C VAL A 204 13.13 -26.96 -29.47
N ASP A 205 14.16 -27.77 -29.63
CA ASP A 205 15.17 -28.04 -28.60
C ASP A 205 16.28 -26.99 -28.73
N VAL A 206 16.22 -25.96 -27.89
CA VAL A 206 17.11 -24.79 -28.01
C VAL A 206 18.44 -25.09 -27.35
N ASP A 207 18.44 -25.76 -26.20
CA ASP A 207 19.67 -26.12 -25.49
C ASP A 207 20.44 -27.28 -26.15
N GLY A 208 19.77 -28.09 -26.96
CA GLY A 208 20.35 -29.13 -27.81
C GLY A 208 20.64 -30.43 -27.07
N ASP A 209 20.01 -30.66 -25.91
CA ASP A 209 20.24 -31.84 -25.08
C ASP A 209 19.39 -33.07 -25.50
N GLY A 210 18.55 -32.92 -26.52
CA GLY A 210 17.73 -33.96 -27.10
C GLY A 210 16.34 -34.09 -26.48
N VAL A 211 15.96 -33.20 -25.56
CA VAL A 211 14.63 -33.19 -24.92
C VAL A 211 13.99 -31.80 -25.04
N VAL A 212 12.91 -31.71 -25.81
CA VAL A 212 12.08 -30.49 -25.83
C VAL A 212 11.37 -30.33 -24.49
N ARG A 213 11.45 -29.15 -23.89
CA ARG A 213 10.85 -28.82 -22.58
C ARG A 213 9.95 -27.61 -22.63
N ALA A 214 9.06 -27.46 -21.65
CA ALA A 214 8.09 -26.36 -21.62
C ALA A 214 8.78 -24.99 -21.58
N PHE A 215 9.91 -24.88 -20.85
CA PHE A 215 10.67 -23.64 -20.76
C PHE A 215 11.33 -23.23 -22.09
N GLU A 216 11.48 -24.13 -23.06
CA GLU A 216 12.04 -23.79 -24.38
C GLU A 216 11.12 -22.87 -25.20
N LEU A 217 9.84 -22.81 -24.84
CA LEU A 217 8.92 -21.81 -25.39
C LEU A 217 9.32 -20.38 -24.99
N PHE A 218 10.12 -20.19 -23.95
CA PHE A 218 10.54 -18.86 -23.45
C PHE A 218 11.85 -18.38 -24.03
N TRP A 219 12.26 -18.93 -25.17
CA TRP A 219 13.57 -18.65 -25.73
C TRP A 219 13.55 -18.44 -27.23
N LYS A 220 13.99 -17.28 -27.71
CA LYS A 220 14.04 -16.99 -29.15
C LYS A 220 15.46 -16.96 -29.66
N TRP A 221 15.70 -17.45 -30.88
CA TRP A 221 16.92 -17.15 -31.60
C TRP A 221 16.82 -15.76 -32.26
N SER A 222 17.93 -15.03 -32.27
CA SER A 222 18.04 -13.88 -33.18
C SER A 222 17.76 -14.33 -34.61
N ASN A 223 17.30 -13.42 -35.48
CA ASN A 223 16.90 -13.79 -36.84
C ASN A 223 18.04 -14.48 -37.64
N ASP A 224 19.30 -14.16 -37.32
CA ASP A 224 20.51 -14.77 -37.87
C ASP A 224 21.02 -15.99 -37.09
N HIS A 225 20.29 -16.41 -36.04
CA HIS A 225 20.61 -17.51 -35.13
C HIS A 225 22.00 -17.39 -34.46
N SER A 226 22.50 -16.15 -34.32
CA SER A 226 23.80 -15.86 -33.72
C SER A 226 23.71 -15.64 -32.21
N THR A 227 22.57 -15.17 -31.71
CA THR A 227 22.36 -14.89 -30.28
C THR A 227 21.03 -15.44 -29.80
N ARG A 228 21.03 -15.78 -28.52
CA ARG A 228 19.89 -16.28 -27.78
C ARG A 228 19.22 -15.10 -27.06
N ILE A 229 17.91 -14.93 -27.24
CA ILE A 229 17.13 -13.81 -26.71
C ILE A 229 15.99 -14.39 -25.86
N PRO A 230 15.95 -14.14 -24.54
CA PRO A 230 14.85 -14.55 -23.69
C PRO A 230 13.53 -13.95 -24.18
N TRP A 231 12.49 -14.79 -24.28
CA TRP A 231 11.12 -14.34 -24.60
C TRP A 231 10.62 -13.39 -23.52
N VAL A 232 10.76 -13.79 -22.25
CA VAL A 232 10.54 -12.93 -21.09
C VAL A 232 11.85 -12.27 -20.71
N ASN A 233 11.84 -10.94 -20.63
CA ASN A 233 12.98 -10.14 -20.20
C ASN A 233 13.32 -10.50 -18.75
N LEU A 234 14.52 -11.04 -18.55
CA LEU A 234 15.02 -11.51 -17.25
C LEU A 234 15.11 -10.41 -16.19
N GLU A 235 15.19 -9.13 -16.59
CA GLU A 235 15.13 -7.98 -15.67
C GLU A 235 13.71 -7.59 -15.25
N ARG A 236 12.70 -8.26 -15.80
CA ARG A 236 11.27 -8.07 -15.50
C ARG A 236 10.63 -9.31 -14.89
N VAL A 237 11.34 -10.43 -14.81
CA VAL A 237 10.90 -11.66 -14.14
C VAL A 237 10.38 -11.42 -12.70
N PRO A 238 10.97 -10.53 -11.87
CA PRO A 238 10.41 -10.23 -10.54
C PRO A 238 9.03 -9.57 -10.52
N VAL A 239 8.50 -9.13 -11.67
CA VAL A 239 7.17 -8.52 -11.78
C VAL A 239 6.24 -9.51 -12.50
N PRO A 240 5.04 -9.83 -11.97
CA PRO A 240 4.08 -10.69 -12.66
C PRO A 240 3.42 -9.92 -13.81
N GLN A 241 4.13 -9.81 -14.93
CA GLN A 241 3.83 -8.86 -16.01
C GLN A 241 2.42 -9.03 -16.61
N ALA A 242 1.97 -10.29 -16.78
CA ALA A 242 0.63 -10.59 -17.27
C ALA A 242 -0.44 -10.09 -16.29
N ASP A 243 -0.28 -10.40 -15.01
CA ASP A 243 -1.22 -10.08 -13.93
C ASP A 243 -1.41 -8.56 -13.77
N GLU A 244 -0.34 -7.76 -13.90
CA GLU A 244 -0.43 -6.29 -13.86
C GLU A 244 -1.31 -5.73 -15.00
N GLN A 245 -1.18 -6.30 -16.21
CA GLN A 245 -1.98 -5.88 -17.37
C GLN A 245 -3.43 -6.34 -17.25
N MET A 246 -3.65 -7.56 -16.73
CA MET A 246 -4.98 -8.07 -16.39
C MET A 246 -5.68 -7.19 -15.35
N ARG A 247 -4.94 -6.75 -14.32
CA ARG A 247 -5.41 -5.83 -13.26
C ARG A 247 -5.81 -4.47 -13.84
N LEU A 248 -5.01 -3.91 -14.74
CA LEU A 248 -5.34 -2.65 -15.41
C LEU A 248 -6.65 -2.78 -16.22
N PHE A 249 -6.81 -3.88 -16.95
CA PHE A 249 -8.02 -4.18 -17.70
C PHE A 249 -9.25 -4.33 -16.78
N SER A 250 -9.13 -5.11 -15.69
CA SER A 250 -10.23 -5.32 -14.74
C SER A 250 -10.66 -4.01 -14.05
N ARG A 251 -9.72 -3.11 -13.77
CA ARG A 251 -10.00 -1.78 -13.22
C ARG A 251 -10.76 -0.89 -14.20
N LEU A 252 -10.35 -0.87 -15.46
CA LEU A 252 -11.08 -0.13 -16.50
C LEU A 252 -12.51 -0.66 -16.69
N VAL A 253 -12.71 -1.99 -16.63
CA VAL A 253 -14.05 -2.58 -16.68
C VAL A 253 -14.91 -2.15 -15.50
N ARG A 254 -14.40 -2.22 -14.26
CA ARG A 254 -15.13 -1.76 -13.07
C ARG A 254 -15.49 -0.27 -13.15
N GLN A 255 -14.55 0.55 -13.61
CA GLN A 255 -14.77 1.99 -13.75
C GLN A 255 -15.84 2.31 -14.81
N LEU A 256 -15.81 1.60 -15.94
CA LEU A 256 -16.76 1.80 -17.04
C LEU A 256 -18.15 1.21 -16.77
N ALA A 257 -18.29 0.22 -15.89
CA ALA A 257 -19.57 -0.42 -15.59
C ALA A 257 -20.63 0.55 -15.02
N ASN A 258 -20.21 1.70 -14.49
CA ASN A 258 -21.09 2.76 -13.97
C ASN A 258 -22.07 2.29 -12.86
N GLN A 259 -21.68 1.24 -12.13
CA GLN A 259 -22.37 0.68 -10.96
C GLN A 259 -21.35 -0.15 -10.16
N PRO A 260 -21.59 -0.44 -8.86
CA PRO A 260 -20.68 -1.30 -8.11
C PRO A 260 -20.74 -2.73 -8.68
N LEU A 261 -19.56 -3.32 -8.91
CA LEU A 261 -19.45 -4.73 -9.32
C LEU A 261 -18.86 -5.56 -8.17
N PRO A 262 -19.50 -6.67 -7.79
CA PRO A 262 -18.87 -7.64 -6.90
C PRO A 262 -17.73 -8.35 -7.62
N GLN A 263 -16.73 -8.78 -6.87
CA GLN A 263 -15.56 -9.50 -7.37
C GLN A 263 -15.27 -10.71 -6.49
N LEU A 264 -14.82 -11.82 -7.08
CA LEU A 264 -14.26 -12.93 -6.30
C LEU A 264 -12.78 -12.67 -5.98
N TRP A 265 -12.41 -12.78 -4.71
CA TRP A 265 -11.00 -12.77 -4.31
C TRP A 265 -10.26 -13.99 -4.85
N TYR A 266 -8.94 -13.88 -5.00
CA TYR A 266 -8.11 -14.92 -5.61
C TYR A 266 -8.00 -16.19 -4.77
N PHE A 267 -7.97 -16.05 -3.44
CA PHE A 267 -7.57 -17.10 -2.52
C PHE A 267 -8.61 -17.30 -1.42
N PRO A 268 -8.56 -18.42 -0.66
CA PRO A 268 -9.44 -18.66 0.48
C PRO A 268 -9.29 -17.57 1.55
N GLY A 269 -10.43 -17.16 2.14
CA GLY A 269 -10.43 -16.12 3.16
C GLY A 269 -9.83 -14.82 2.63
N ASN A 270 -8.89 -14.24 3.37
CA ASN A 270 -8.17 -13.03 2.99
C ASN A 270 -6.69 -13.30 2.67
N ALA A 271 -6.33 -14.56 2.40
CA ALA A 271 -4.95 -14.93 2.09
C ALA A 271 -4.46 -14.10 0.89
N ARG A 272 -3.22 -13.60 0.97
CA ARG A 272 -2.54 -12.89 -0.13
C ARG A 272 -1.58 -13.79 -0.88
N THR A 273 -1.19 -14.89 -0.27
CA THR A 273 -0.23 -15.86 -0.82
C THR A 273 -0.78 -17.25 -0.55
N MET A 274 -0.57 -18.16 -1.50
CA MET A 274 -0.76 -19.60 -1.32
C MET A 274 0.57 -20.30 -1.57
N LEU A 275 0.90 -21.33 -0.77
CA LEU A 275 1.97 -22.27 -1.10
C LEU A 275 1.34 -23.57 -1.56
N ILE A 276 1.67 -24.00 -2.79
CA ILE A 276 1.13 -25.21 -3.41
C ILE A 276 2.25 -26.21 -3.58
N LEU A 277 2.22 -27.28 -2.80
CA LEU A 277 3.32 -28.23 -2.71
C LEU A 277 3.13 -29.37 -3.71
N THR A 278 4.14 -29.59 -4.54
CA THR A 278 4.26 -30.77 -5.40
C THR A 278 5.65 -31.39 -5.27
N GLY A 279 5.75 -32.68 -5.58
CA GLY A 279 7.02 -33.39 -5.51
C GLY A 279 7.14 -34.54 -6.49
N ASP A 280 8.19 -34.49 -7.30
CA ASP A 280 8.56 -35.56 -8.23
C ASP A 280 9.21 -36.74 -7.50
N ALA A 281 8.89 -37.96 -7.93
CA ALA A 281 9.40 -39.18 -7.31
C ALA A 281 9.81 -40.26 -8.34
N HIS A 282 11.07 -40.68 -8.25
CA HIS A 282 11.76 -41.52 -9.23
C HIS A 282 11.94 -42.97 -8.76
N ALA A 283 10.83 -43.67 -8.52
CA ALA A 283 10.81 -45.07 -8.09
C ALA A 283 11.52 -45.32 -6.75
N ASN A 284 11.39 -44.37 -5.82
CA ASN A 284 12.13 -44.38 -4.56
C ASN A 284 11.62 -45.45 -3.57
N PRO A 285 12.45 -45.85 -2.60
CA PRO A 285 11.98 -46.67 -1.48
C PRO A 285 10.93 -45.93 -0.66
N VAL A 286 9.95 -46.67 -0.11
CA VAL A 286 8.84 -46.13 0.71
C VAL A 286 9.33 -45.22 1.85
N GLU A 287 10.49 -45.50 2.44
CA GLU A 287 11.06 -44.71 3.55
C GLU A 287 11.39 -43.25 3.17
N TYR A 288 11.66 -42.96 1.89
CA TYR A 288 11.96 -41.60 1.40
C TYR A 288 10.69 -40.77 1.38
N TYR A 289 9.62 -41.32 0.80
CA TYR A 289 8.28 -40.71 0.85
C TYR A 289 7.82 -40.51 2.30
N GLN A 290 8.01 -41.51 3.16
CA GLN A 290 7.57 -41.40 4.56
C GLN A 290 8.30 -40.26 5.28
N ARG A 291 9.60 -40.07 5.04
CA ARG A 291 10.38 -38.95 5.61
C ARG A 291 9.84 -37.60 5.14
N GLU A 292 9.52 -37.44 3.85
CA GLU A 292 8.91 -36.20 3.34
C GLU A 292 7.53 -35.97 3.94
N ILE A 293 6.71 -37.01 4.01
CA ILE A 293 5.36 -36.92 4.57
C ILE A 293 5.39 -36.57 6.05
N ASP A 294 6.33 -37.13 6.82
CA ASP A 294 6.54 -36.76 8.22
C ASP A 294 6.92 -35.28 8.35
N SER A 295 7.80 -34.78 7.47
CA SER A 295 8.15 -33.36 7.42
C SER A 295 6.92 -32.49 7.09
N LEU A 296 6.20 -32.80 6.02
CA LEU A 296 4.97 -32.09 5.62
C LEU A 296 3.94 -32.07 6.77
N ASN A 297 3.73 -33.20 7.43
CA ASN A 297 2.80 -33.32 8.54
C ASN A 297 3.21 -32.46 9.74
N ASN A 298 4.51 -32.32 10.04
CA ASN A 298 5.00 -31.45 11.10
C ASN A 298 4.65 -29.97 10.86
N TYR A 299 4.50 -29.55 9.61
CA TYR A 299 4.08 -28.21 9.22
C TYR A 299 2.57 -28.09 8.92
N GLY A 300 1.81 -29.18 9.04
CA GLY A 300 0.39 -29.22 8.65
C GLY A 300 0.16 -29.11 7.14
N ALA A 301 1.20 -29.32 6.33
CA ALA A 301 1.21 -29.22 4.89
C ALA A 301 0.72 -30.49 4.20
N LYS A 302 0.29 -30.35 2.94
CA LYS A 302 -0.12 -31.46 2.05
C LYS A 302 0.52 -31.27 0.69
N MET A 303 0.89 -32.37 0.05
CA MET A 303 1.61 -32.36 -1.23
C MET A 303 0.98 -33.34 -2.22
N THR A 304 1.02 -32.99 -3.51
CA THR A 304 0.73 -33.91 -4.62
C THR A 304 2.05 -34.49 -5.13
N PHE A 305 2.21 -35.81 -5.08
CA PHE A 305 3.41 -36.51 -5.55
C PHE A 305 3.21 -37.05 -6.97
N TYR A 306 4.16 -36.79 -7.87
CA TYR A 306 4.11 -37.31 -9.23
C TYR A 306 4.98 -38.57 -9.34
N LEU A 307 4.33 -39.71 -9.59
CA LEU A 307 4.97 -41.01 -9.54
C LEU A 307 5.40 -41.50 -10.92
N VAL A 308 6.62 -42.04 -10.98
CA VAL A 308 7.02 -42.87 -12.12
C VAL A 308 6.55 -44.31 -12.00
N GLN A 309 6.47 -45.02 -13.13
CA GLN A 309 6.21 -46.46 -13.13
C GLN A 309 7.25 -47.21 -12.31
N ALA A 310 6.82 -47.81 -11.19
CA ALA A 310 7.68 -48.45 -10.21
C ALA A 310 6.93 -49.53 -9.40
N ALA A 311 7.67 -50.34 -8.65
CA ALA A 311 7.10 -51.31 -7.70
C ALA A 311 6.62 -50.63 -6.40
N ASP A 312 7.31 -49.58 -5.96
CA ASP A 312 7.00 -48.79 -4.78
C ASP A 312 6.68 -47.33 -5.16
N PRO A 313 5.78 -46.64 -4.41
CA PRO A 313 5.01 -47.15 -3.28
C PRO A 313 3.81 -48.00 -3.72
N GLY A 314 3.54 -49.10 -3.01
CA GLY A 314 2.37 -49.95 -3.26
C GLY A 314 1.04 -49.31 -2.84
N ASN A 315 -0.08 -49.83 -3.36
CA ASN A 315 -1.43 -49.27 -3.17
C ASN A 315 -1.82 -49.02 -1.70
N VAL A 316 -1.58 -49.98 -0.81
CA VAL A 316 -1.97 -49.86 0.62
C VAL A 316 -1.33 -48.64 1.28
N VAL A 317 -0.05 -48.40 0.98
CA VAL A 317 0.71 -47.28 1.55
C VAL A 317 0.20 -45.95 0.97
N VAL A 318 -0.01 -45.88 -0.35
CA VAL A 318 -0.60 -44.70 -1.00
C VAL A 318 -1.98 -44.35 -0.43
N GLN A 319 -2.84 -45.34 -0.19
CA GLN A 319 -4.14 -45.09 0.46
C GLN A 319 -3.99 -44.55 1.90
N SER A 320 -2.99 -45.02 2.65
CA SER A 320 -2.68 -44.50 3.99
C SER A 320 -2.26 -43.03 3.95
N TRP A 321 -1.43 -42.63 2.98
CA TRP A 321 -1.01 -41.24 2.80
C TRP A 321 -2.13 -40.34 2.26
N ARG A 322 -3.02 -40.87 1.41
CA ARG A 322 -4.24 -40.15 0.98
C ARG A 322 -5.19 -39.89 2.14
N ALA A 323 -5.34 -40.83 3.07
CA ALA A 323 -6.10 -40.61 4.30
C ALA A 323 -5.51 -39.47 5.17
N GLN A 324 -4.23 -39.12 4.99
CA GLN A 324 -3.60 -37.96 5.63
C GLN A 324 -3.75 -36.67 4.79
N GLY A 325 -4.31 -36.75 3.58
CA GLY A 325 -4.59 -35.64 2.68
C GLY A 325 -3.54 -35.38 1.59
N HIS A 326 -2.57 -36.28 1.40
CA HIS A 326 -1.64 -36.21 0.25
C HIS A 326 -2.29 -36.77 -1.00
N GLU A 327 -1.86 -36.34 -2.19
CA GLU A 327 -2.38 -36.85 -3.46
C GLU A 327 -1.27 -37.37 -4.37
N PHE A 328 -1.65 -38.18 -5.36
CA PHE A 328 -0.68 -38.91 -6.20
C PHE A 328 -1.11 -38.89 -7.67
N GLY A 329 -0.22 -38.42 -8.53
CA GLY A 329 -0.39 -38.32 -9.97
C GLY A 329 0.63 -39.15 -10.76
N ILE A 330 0.51 -39.08 -12.09
CA ILE A 330 1.47 -39.69 -13.02
C ILE A 330 2.62 -38.72 -13.33
N HIS A 331 3.82 -39.26 -13.54
CA HIS A 331 5.00 -38.52 -13.98
C HIS A 331 5.53 -39.07 -15.32
N PRO A 332 4.82 -38.82 -16.44
CA PRO A 332 5.06 -39.52 -17.70
C PRO A 332 6.38 -39.12 -18.36
N TYR A 333 7.06 -40.10 -18.96
CA TYR A 333 8.28 -39.89 -19.74
C TYR A 333 7.97 -39.59 -21.20
N ALA A 334 8.71 -38.66 -21.80
CA ALA A 334 8.73 -38.51 -23.26
C ALA A 334 9.60 -39.57 -23.96
N SER A 335 10.60 -40.12 -23.25
CA SER A 335 11.48 -41.18 -23.75
C SER A 335 11.96 -42.05 -22.60
N LYS A 336 11.73 -43.36 -22.71
CA LYS A 336 12.21 -44.40 -21.79
C LYS A 336 12.27 -45.74 -22.53
N PRO A 337 13.38 -46.04 -23.24
CA PRO A 337 13.47 -47.17 -24.17
C PRO A 337 13.25 -48.54 -23.51
N ASP A 338 13.71 -48.72 -22.27
CA ASP A 338 13.52 -49.93 -21.47
C ASP A 338 12.05 -50.19 -21.10
N ALA A 339 11.23 -49.14 -21.08
CA ALA A 339 9.78 -49.21 -20.91
C ALA A 339 9.00 -49.17 -22.25
N GLY A 340 9.70 -49.18 -23.40
CA GLY A 340 9.08 -49.10 -24.72
C GLY A 340 8.46 -47.73 -25.04
N ILE A 341 8.89 -46.67 -24.36
CA ILE A 341 8.38 -45.31 -24.54
C ILE A 341 9.37 -44.52 -25.41
N GLY A 342 8.90 -44.01 -26.55
CA GLY A 342 9.68 -43.16 -27.46
C GLY A 342 8.96 -41.86 -27.84
N SER A 343 7.84 -41.54 -27.19
CA SER A 343 7.11 -40.28 -27.35
C SER A 343 6.31 -39.97 -26.10
N LEU A 344 5.96 -38.68 -25.91
CA LEU A 344 5.12 -38.25 -24.80
C LEU A 344 3.72 -38.92 -24.84
N ASP A 345 3.14 -39.11 -26.03
CA ASP A 345 1.87 -39.83 -26.21
C ASP A 345 1.93 -41.26 -25.65
N GLN A 346 3.00 -41.99 -25.95
CA GLN A 346 3.25 -43.32 -25.40
C GLN A 346 3.47 -43.27 -23.89
N GLY A 347 4.18 -42.26 -23.40
CA GLY A 347 4.37 -42.02 -21.96
C GLY A 347 3.04 -41.89 -21.22
N TYR A 348 2.15 -41.03 -21.69
CA TYR A 348 0.82 -40.85 -21.11
C TYR A 348 0.01 -42.15 -21.11
N ALA A 349 0.00 -42.88 -22.24
CA ALA A 349 -0.69 -44.16 -22.33
C ALA A 349 -0.17 -45.17 -21.28
N VAL A 350 1.14 -45.40 -21.27
CA VAL A 350 1.78 -46.37 -20.37
C VAL A 350 1.55 -46.01 -18.90
N PHE A 351 1.72 -44.73 -18.53
CA PHE A 351 1.63 -44.31 -17.14
C PHE A 351 0.18 -44.26 -16.65
N ASN A 352 -0.77 -43.88 -17.50
CA ASN A 352 -2.19 -43.94 -17.17
C ASN A 352 -2.64 -45.37 -16.90
N ASP A 353 -2.27 -46.31 -17.78
CA ASP A 353 -2.63 -47.72 -17.64
C ASP A 353 -1.95 -48.35 -16.41
N TRP A 354 -0.66 -48.06 -16.21
CA TRP A 354 0.07 -48.49 -15.03
C TRP A 354 -0.61 -47.98 -13.74
N PHE A 355 -0.91 -46.68 -13.64
CA PHE A 355 -1.51 -46.12 -12.44
C PHE A 355 -2.87 -46.74 -12.15
N GLY A 356 -3.73 -46.86 -13.19
CA GLY A 356 -5.06 -47.46 -13.06
C GLY A 356 -5.05 -48.96 -12.73
N SER A 357 -3.97 -49.68 -13.09
CA SER A 357 -3.80 -51.09 -12.73
C SER A 357 -3.16 -51.29 -11.34
N THR A 358 -2.40 -50.30 -10.86
CA THR A 358 -1.62 -50.38 -9.63
C THR A 358 -2.38 -49.85 -8.42
N PHE A 359 -3.14 -48.77 -8.58
CA PHE A 359 -3.84 -48.08 -7.51
C PHE A 359 -5.36 -48.18 -7.66
N SER A 360 -6.06 -48.40 -6.55
CA SER A 360 -7.52 -48.45 -6.54
C SER A 360 -8.19 -47.08 -6.60
N SER A 361 -7.46 -46.02 -6.26
CA SER A 361 -7.90 -44.62 -6.32
C SER A 361 -7.52 -43.98 -7.65
N PRO A 362 -8.30 -43.02 -8.18
CA PRO A 362 -7.94 -42.31 -9.39
C PRO A 362 -6.64 -41.52 -9.21
N LYS A 363 -5.88 -41.36 -10.30
CA LYS A 363 -4.72 -40.45 -10.35
C LYS A 363 -5.16 -39.00 -10.12
N SER A 364 -4.24 -38.19 -9.61
CA SER A 364 -4.35 -36.72 -9.59
C SER A 364 -4.76 -36.19 -10.96
N ARG A 365 -5.55 -35.11 -10.96
CA ARG A 365 -5.91 -34.37 -12.18
C ARG A 365 -4.91 -33.26 -12.50
N THR A 366 -3.83 -33.17 -11.73
CA THR A 366 -2.66 -32.34 -12.00
C THR A 366 -1.56 -33.24 -12.55
N VAL A 367 -0.64 -32.67 -13.33
CA VAL A 367 0.45 -33.45 -13.91
C VAL A 367 1.75 -32.67 -13.96
N ARG A 368 2.84 -33.42 -13.88
CA ARG A 368 4.16 -32.99 -14.30
C ARG A 368 4.80 -34.08 -15.13
N ASN A 369 5.33 -33.73 -16.29
CA ASN A 369 6.05 -34.63 -17.16
C ASN A 369 7.49 -34.77 -16.64
N HIS A 370 8.07 -35.96 -16.78
CA HIS A 370 9.47 -36.18 -16.42
C HIS A 370 10.38 -35.31 -17.28
N GLN A 371 11.37 -34.68 -16.64
CA GLN A 371 12.22 -33.62 -17.22
C GLN A 371 11.45 -32.42 -17.77
N VAL A 372 10.20 -32.21 -17.34
CA VAL A 372 9.25 -31.23 -17.91
C VAL A 372 9.17 -31.28 -19.43
N ALA A 373 9.28 -32.51 -19.96
CA ALA A 373 9.26 -32.76 -21.40
C ALA A 373 7.95 -32.24 -22.02
N TRP A 374 8.06 -31.65 -23.20
CA TRP A 374 6.99 -30.92 -23.85
C TRP A 374 6.81 -31.31 -25.32
N LYS A 375 5.63 -31.03 -25.85
CA LYS A 375 5.24 -31.32 -27.23
C LYS A 375 4.45 -30.16 -27.81
N GLY A 376 4.91 -29.67 -28.96
CA GLY A 376 4.27 -28.62 -29.73
C GLY A 376 4.16 -27.29 -28.98
N TYR A 377 3.17 -26.48 -29.36
CA TYR A 377 2.82 -25.28 -28.59
C TYR A 377 1.81 -25.62 -27.50
N THR A 378 0.71 -26.27 -27.89
CA THR A 378 -0.34 -26.76 -26.97
C THR A 378 -0.62 -28.26 -27.10
N ASP A 379 0.12 -28.98 -27.96
CA ASP A 379 -0.11 -30.41 -28.20
C ASP A 379 0.03 -31.27 -26.92
N ALA A 380 0.97 -30.91 -26.03
CA ALA A 380 1.09 -31.54 -24.71
C ALA A 380 -0.18 -31.34 -23.86
N VAL A 381 -0.75 -30.14 -23.87
CA VAL A 381 -1.97 -29.79 -23.12
C VAL A 381 -3.21 -30.49 -23.69
N GLU A 382 -3.28 -30.65 -25.01
CA GLU A 382 -4.35 -31.41 -25.66
C GLU A 382 -4.28 -32.89 -25.30
N LEU A 383 -3.06 -33.43 -25.22
CA LEU A 383 -2.80 -34.79 -24.74
C LEU A 383 -3.21 -34.93 -23.26
N GLU A 384 -2.80 -34.00 -22.41
CA GLU A 384 -3.19 -33.93 -20.99
C GLU A 384 -4.71 -33.99 -20.81
N ALA A 385 -5.44 -33.13 -21.53
CA ALA A 385 -6.89 -33.11 -21.50
C ALA A 385 -7.51 -34.46 -21.92
N ALA A 386 -6.94 -35.12 -22.94
CA ALA A 386 -7.39 -36.45 -23.38
C ALA A 386 -7.24 -37.54 -22.31
N TYR A 387 -6.31 -37.35 -21.36
CA TYR A 387 -6.10 -38.25 -20.22
C TYR A 387 -6.76 -37.78 -18.92
N GLY A 388 -7.62 -36.75 -18.98
CA GLY A 388 -8.39 -36.26 -17.84
C GLY A 388 -7.61 -35.38 -16.86
N ILE A 389 -6.46 -34.87 -17.29
CA ILE A 389 -5.73 -33.82 -16.58
C ILE A 389 -6.44 -32.48 -16.80
N ALA A 390 -6.44 -31.65 -15.77
CA ALA A 390 -7.05 -30.32 -15.79
C ALA A 390 -6.12 -29.22 -15.27
N MET A 391 -4.92 -29.55 -14.77
CA MET A 391 -3.89 -28.56 -14.45
C MET A 391 -2.51 -29.08 -14.84
N ASP A 392 -1.82 -28.30 -15.65
CA ASP A 392 -0.43 -28.49 -16.01
C ASP A 392 0.48 -27.79 -14.99
N THR A 393 1.61 -28.42 -14.66
CA THR A 393 2.63 -27.88 -13.76
C THR A 393 4.04 -27.96 -14.36
N ASN A 394 4.15 -28.05 -15.69
CA ASN A 394 5.42 -28.23 -16.40
C ASN A 394 6.16 -26.90 -16.69
N TYR A 395 5.50 -25.76 -16.60
CA TYR A 395 6.16 -24.45 -16.72
C TYR A 395 7.02 -24.19 -15.49
N TYR A 396 8.33 -24.18 -15.70
CA TYR A 396 9.34 -24.43 -14.68
C TYR A 396 10.34 -23.28 -14.56
N HIS A 397 10.51 -22.80 -13.33
CA HIS A 397 11.51 -21.81 -12.98
C HIS A 397 12.92 -22.43 -12.78
N SER A 398 13.46 -23.07 -13.82
CA SER A 398 14.78 -23.70 -13.78
C SER A 398 15.44 -23.73 -15.16
N GLY A 399 16.78 -23.85 -15.17
CA GLY A 399 17.60 -24.01 -16.38
C GLY A 399 18.44 -22.78 -16.74
N ALA A 400 19.45 -23.00 -17.60
CA ALA A 400 20.46 -22.02 -18.01
C ALA A 400 19.88 -20.70 -18.55
N TRP A 401 18.67 -20.79 -19.10
CA TRP A 401 17.98 -19.68 -19.72
C TRP A 401 17.64 -18.55 -18.75
N LEU A 402 17.63 -18.82 -17.44
CA LEU A 402 17.41 -17.81 -16.39
C LEU A 402 18.69 -17.05 -16.00
N GLN A 403 19.86 -17.47 -16.48
CA GLN A 403 21.11 -16.78 -16.19
C GLN A 403 21.24 -15.52 -17.05
N LYS A 404 21.42 -14.38 -16.38
CA LYS A 404 21.60 -13.08 -17.01
C LYS A 404 23.00 -12.95 -17.61
N PRO A 405 23.21 -12.01 -18.56
CA PRO A 405 24.52 -11.77 -19.15
C PRO A 405 25.63 -11.40 -18.16
N ASP A 406 25.29 -10.88 -16.98
CA ASP A 406 26.23 -10.54 -15.91
C ASP A 406 26.59 -11.74 -14.99
N GLY A 407 26.01 -12.91 -15.25
CA GLY A 407 26.22 -14.14 -14.50
C GLY A 407 25.28 -14.35 -13.32
N SER A 408 24.48 -13.33 -12.95
CA SER A 408 23.43 -13.47 -11.94
C SER A 408 22.22 -14.23 -12.48
N TRP A 409 21.32 -14.68 -11.60
CA TRP A 409 20.14 -15.47 -11.97
C TRP A 409 18.88 -14.65 -11.75
N ALA A 410 17.94 -14.74 -12.69
CA ALA A 410 16.62 -14.18 -12.51
C ALA A 410 15.79 -15.10 -11.62
N HIS A 411 15.14 -14.54 -10.60
CA HIS A 411 14.14 -15.20 -9.76
C HIS A 411 12.85 -14.39 -9.78
N GLY A 412 11.70 -15.04 -9.88
CA GLY A 412 10.42 -14.35 -9.91
C GLY A 412 9.29 -15.17 -10.51
N TYR A 413 8.50 -14.51 -11.33
CA TYR A 413 7.18 -14.98 -11.73
C TYR A 413 7.13 -15.61 -13.13
N ILE A 414 8.16 -15.46 -13.97
CA ILE A 414 8.25 -15.93 -15.37
C ILE A 414 6.95 -15.73 -16.18
N THR A 415 5.99 -16.64 -16.03
CA THR A 415 4.69 -16.67 -16.72
C THR A 415 3.58 -15.91 -15.99
N GLY A 416 3.73 -15.63 -14.69
CA GLY A 416 2.78 -14.87 -13.87
C GLY A 416 2.83 -15.23 -12.38
N SER A 417 1.94 -14.64 -11.59
CA SER A 417 1.93 -14.84 -10.13
C SER A 417 1.47 -16.24 -9.66
N GLY A 418 1.18 -17.15 -10.60
CA GLY A 418 0.57 -18.45 -10.29
C GLY A 418 -0.94 -18.39 -10.09
N LEU A 419 -1.61 -17.26 -10.38
CA LEU A 419 -3.05 -17.26 -10.62
C LEU A 419 -3.36 -18.12 -11.85
N PRO A 420 -4.00 -19.30 -11.75
CA PRO A 420 -4.08 -20.22 -12.87
C PRO A 420 -4.87 -19.60 -14.03
N MET A 421 -4.32 -19.71 -15.23
CA MET A 421 -5.00 -19.31 -16.47
C MET A 421 -5.22 -20.53 -17.34
N ILE A 422 -6.36 -20.59 -18.00
CA ILE A 422 -6.67 -21.68 -18.92
C ILE A 422 -5.82 -21.53 -20.19
N PHE A 423 -5.30 -22.62 -20.76
CA PHE A 423 -4.52 -22.55 -22.00
C PHE A 423 -5.35 -22.07 -23.20
N SER A 424 -4.68 -21.40 -24.14
CA SER A 424 -5.22 -20.98 -25.43
C SER A 424 -4.33 -21.46 -26.58
N LYS A 425 -4.97 -21.93 -27.66
CA LYS A 425 -4.30 -22.23 -28.93
C LYS A 425 -3.88 -20.95 -29.65
N THR A 426 -3.08 -21.09 -30.72
CA THR A 426 -2.64 -19.97 -31.56
C THR A 426 -3.77 -19.22 -32.28
N ASP A 427 -4.91 -19.87 -32.47
CA ASP A 427 -6.13 -19.29 -33.04
C ASP A 427 -7.06 -18.67 -31.96
N GLY A 428 -6.66 -18.72 -30.69
CA GLY A 428 -7.43 -18.22 -29.55
C GLY A 428 -8.46 -19.19 -28.97
N ALA A 429 -8.54 -20.43 -29.48
CA ALA A 429 -9.40 -21.45 -28.89
C ALA A 429 -8.91 -21.88 -27.50
N ILE A 430 -9.81 -21.85 -26.52
CA ILE A 430 -9.51 -22.19 -25.12
C ILE A 430 -9.51 -23.71 -24.93
N LEU A 431 -8.52 -24.23 -24.20
CA LEU A 431 -8.35 -25.65 -23.86
C LEU A 431 -8.65 -25.89 -22.39
N PRO A 432 -9.35 -26.97 -21.97
CA PRO A 432 -9.86 -27.13 -20.60
C PRO A 432 -8.79 -27.59 -19.58
N VAL A 433 -7.61 -26.98 -19.59
CA VAL A 433 -6.50 -27.24 -18.68
C VAL A 433 -5.96 -25.90 -18.18
N TYR A 434 -5.76 -25.79 -16.88
CA TYR A 434 -5.11 -24.63 -16.27
C TYR A 434 -3.60 -24.75 -16.36
N GLN A 435 -2.94 -23.68 -16.77
CA GLN A 435 -1.51 -23.50 -16.60
C GLN A 435 -1.23 -23.01 -15.18
N GLN A 436 -0.37 -23.73 -14.46
CA GLN A 436 0.20 -23.33 -13.18
C GLN A 436 1.73 -23.30 -13.28
N GLU A 437 2.32 -22.13 -13.04
CA GLU A 437 3.77 -21.98 -12.93
C GLU A 437 4.30 -22.70 -11.69
N THR A 438 5.44 -23.37 -11.81
CA THR A 438 6.23 -23.89 -10.69
C THR A 438 7.39 -22.94 -10.41
N HIS A 439 7.21 -22.06 -9.41
CA HIS A 439 8.15 -20.97 -9.08
C HIS A 439 9.38 -21.43 -8.30
N LEU A 440 9.20 -22.38 -7.37
CA LEU A 440 10.25 -22.79 -6.44
C LEU A 440 10.69 -24.21 -6.78
N VAL A 441 11.86 -24.36 -7.39
CA VAL A 441 12.29 -25.58 -8.06
C VAL A 441 13.65 -26.03 -7.52
N ASP A 442 13.68 -27.17 -6.82
CA ASP A 442 14.85 -27.64 -6.09
C ASP A 442 15.99 -28.18 -6.98
N GLU A 443 15.75 -28.39 -8.27
CA GLU A 443 16.80 -28.70 -9.24
C GLU A 443 17.88 -27.59 -9.33
N GLN A 444 17.58 -26.37 -8.87
CA GLN A 444 18.57 -25.30 -8.74
C GLN A 444 19.68 -25.63 -7.72
N LEU A 445 19.45 -26.61 -6.83
CA LEU A 445 20.44 -27.11 -5.86
C LEU A 445 21.45 -28.09 -6.47
N ILE A 446 21.23 -28.59 -7.69
CA ILE A 446 22.06 -29.69 -8.20
C ILE A 446 23.42 -29.15 -8.65
N HIS A 447 24.47 -29.64 -7.99
CA HIS A 447 25.87 -29.30 -8.25
C HIS A 447 26.53 -30.27 -9.26
N ASP A 448 26.36 -30.01 -10.57
CA ASP A 448 27.13 -30.66 -11.62
C ASP A 448 28.09 -29.67 -12.33
N ALA A 449 29.18 -30.19 -12.91
CA ALA A 449 30.22 -29.39 -13.57
C ALA A 449 29.81 -28.86 -14.96
N GLY A 450 28.49 -28.83 -15.25
CA GLY A 450 27.91 -28.44 -16.52
C GLY A 450 27.34 -27.01 -16.52
N VAL A 451 27.08 -26.49 -17.71
CA VAL A 451 26.43 -25.18 -17.90
C VAL A 451 24.94 -25.35 -17.61
N GLY A 452 24.33 -24.46 -16.81
CA GLY A 452 22.88 -24.33 -16.74
C GLY A 452 22.18 -24.64 -15.43
N ARG A 453 22.90 -24.82 -14.33
CA ARG A 453 22.34 -24.94 -12.98
C ARG A 453 22.93 -23.88 -12.05
N GLU A 454 22.09 -23.32 -11.19
CA GLU A 454 22.44 -22.18 -10.35
C GLU A 454 23.38 -22.53 -9.20
N ASN A 455 23.42 -23.80 -8.79
CA ASN A 455 24.24 -24.30 -7.68
C ASN A 455 23.89 -23.64 -6.34
N LEU A 456 22.59 -23.48 -6.08
CA LEU A 456 22.10 -22.92 -4.82
C LEU A 456 22.38 -23.86 -3.65
N THR A 457 22.66 -23.29 -2.49
CA THR A 457 22.48 -23.98 -1.21
C THR A 457 21.01 -23.92 -0.78
N ALA A 458 20.57 -24.86 0.06
CA ALA A 458 19.21 -24.85 0.61
C ALA A 458 18.87 -23.52 1.31
N ALA A 459 19.83 -22.94 2.04
CA ALA A 459 19.65 -21.64 2.70
C ALA A 459 19.39 -20.50 1.69
N GLN A 460 20.09 -20.49 0.56
CA GLN A 460 19.84 -19.50 -0.50
C GLN A 460 18.47 -19.72 -1.16
N GLY A 461 18.08 -20.98 -1.39
CA GLY A 461 16.73 -21.32 -1.84
C GLY A 461 15.64 -20.77 -0.91
N VAL A 462 15.82 -20.92 0.41
CA VAL A 462 14.88 -20.36 1.41
C VAL A 462 14.78 -18.84 1.31
N GLU A 463 15.88 -18.13 1.05
CA GLU A 463 15.83 -16.67 0.85
C GLU A 463 15.08 -16.28 -0.43
N ILE A 464 15.18 -17.07 -1.50
CA ILE A 464 14.36 -16.87 -2.72
C ILE A 464 12.87 -17.09 -2.41
N SER A 465 12.53 -18.16 -1.67
CA SER A 465 11.16 -18.41 -1.23
C SER A 465 10.60 -17.23 -0.42
N LYS A 466 11.38 -16.70 0.53
CA LYS A 466 11.00 -15.54 1.34
C LYS A 466 10.73 -14.32 0.48
N ALA A 467 11.63 -14.01 -0.46
CA ALA A 467 11.48 -12.86 -1.34
C ALA A 467 10.20 -12.91 -2.18
N LEU A 468 9.86 -14.09 -2.73
CA LEU A 468 8.60 -14.28 -3.48
C LEU A 468 7.36 -14.20 -2.58
N ILE A 469 7.43 -14.77 -1.38
CA ILE A 469 6.35 -14.67 -0.38
C ILE A 469 6.13 -13.21 0.02
N ASP A 470 7.18 -12.47 0.32
CA ASP A 470 7.11 -11.06 0.70
C ASP A 470 6.56 -10.19 -0.43
N ALA A 471 7.00 -10.41 -1.66
CA ALA A 471 6.47 -9.72 -2.84
C ALA A 471 4.97 -10.01 -3.06
N SER A 472 4.55 -11.25 -2.83
CA SER A 472 3.14 -11.64 -2.86
C SER A 472 2.31 -10.92 -1.78
N GLN A 473 2.81 -10.88 -0.53
CA GLN A 473 2.18 -10.15 0.58
C GLN A 473 2.10 -8.63 0.34
N ALA A 474 3.09 -8.08 -0.36
CA ALA A 474 3.17 -6.67 -0.76
C ALA A 474 2.27 -6.30 -1.96
N GLY A 475 1.61 -7.29 -2.58
CA GLY A 475 0.51 -7.06 -3.51
C GLY A 475 0.66 -7.68 -4.91
N PHE A 476 1.68 -8.51 -5.14
CA PHE A 476 1.72 -9.38 -6.33
C PHE A 476 0.87 -10.65 -6.21
N PHE A 477 0.14 -10.82 -5.10
CA PHE A 477 -0.86 -11.85 -4.83
C PHE A 477 -0.66 -13.15 -5.60
N SER A 478 0.05 -14.09 -5.00
CA SER A 478 0.65 -15.20 -5.73
C SER A 478 0.25 -16.56 -5.17
N ALA A 479 0.02 -17.51 -6.07
CA ALA A 479 -0.10 -18.92 -5.78
C ALA A 479 1.23 -19.59 -6.15
N LEU A 480 2.15 -19.63 -5.18
CA LEU A 480 3.51 -20.09 -5.37
C LEU A 480 3.53 -21.61 -5.32
N MET A 481 3.76 -22.25 -6.47
CA MET A 481 3.91 -23.70 -6.52
C MET A 481 5.38 -24.10 -6.35
N THR A 482 5.60 -25.18 -5.61
CA THR A 482 6.92 -25.76 -5.37
C THR A 482 7.08 -27.08 -6.09
N GLN A 483 8.30 -27.38 -6.51
CA GLN A 483 8.78 -28.72 -6.76
C GLN A 483 9.84 -29.06 -5.70
N PHE A 484 9.58 -30.10 -4.91
CA PHE A 484 10.56 -30.71 -4.02
C PHE A 484 10.63 -32.21 -4.29
N HIS A 485 11.79 -32.68 -4.73
CA HIS A 485 12.04 -34.07 -5.01
C HIS A 485 11.94 -34.94 -3.76
N VAL A 486 11.33 -36.12 -3.92
CA VAL A 486 11.36 -37.16 -2.89
C VAL A 486 12.76 -37.77 -2.77
N ASP A 487 13.53 -37.71 -3.85
CA ASP A 487 14.86 -38.27 -3.94
C ASP A 487 15.98 -37.25 -3.85
N TYR A 488 16.95 -37.60 -3.02
CA TYR A 488 18.05 -36.72 -2.67
C TYR A 488 19.22 -37.02 -3.60
N TYR A 489 19.36 -36.24 -4.67
CA TYR A 489 20.47 -36.40 -5.59
C TYR A 489 21.78 -35.86 -4.97
N GLY A 490 22.63 -36.76 -4.49
CA GLY A 490 24.02 -36.43 -4.12
C GLY A 490 24.14 -35.46 -2.92
N ASN A 491 24.70 -34.26 -3.16
CA ASN A 491 24.99 -33.24 -2.14
C ASN A 491 23.88 -32.18 -1.96
N ALA A 492 22.80 -32.23 -2.74
CA ALA A 492 21.70 -31.28 -2.64
C ALA A 492 20.85 -31.56 -1.39
N ASP A 493 20.33 -30.50 -0.76
CA ASP A 493 19.41 -30.57 0.39
C ASP A 493 18.01 -29.99 0.06
N PRO A 494 17.20 -30.68 -0.78
CA PRO A 494 15.81 -30.31 -1.05
C PRO A 494 14.97 -30.10 0.21
N ARG A 495 15.19 -30.96 1.21
CA ARG A 495 14.42 -30.96 2.45
C ARG A 495 14.67 -29.69 3.27
N GLY A 496 15.92 -29.27 3.41
CA GLY A 496 16.24 -28.02 4.09
C GLY A 496 15.56 -26.81 3.44
N TRP A 497 15.45 -26.80 2.11
CA TRP A 497 14.71 -25.75 1.39
C TRP A 497 13.20 -25.86 1.62
N ALA A 498 12.62 -27.06 1.50
CA ALA A 498 11.21 -27.30 1.73
C ALA A 498 10.77 -26.92 3.16
N GLU A 499 11.48 -27.43 4.18
CA GLU A 499 11.21 -27.15 5.59
C GLU A 499 11.37 -25.66 5.92
N GLY A 500 12.42 -25.02 5.41
CA GLY A 500 12.64 -23.59 5.61
C GLY A 500 11.55 -22.72 4.96
N THR A 501 11.09 -23.11 3.76
CA THR A 501 9.99 -22.42 3.05
C THR A 501 8.68 -22.58 3.82
N MET A 502 8.32 -23.80 4.22
CA MET A 502 7.11 -24.08 4.98
C MET A 502 7.11 -23.40 6.36
N ALA A 503 8.25 -23.43 7.06
CA ALA A 503 8.39 -22.76 8.36
C ALA A 503 8.14 -21.24 8.23
N TYR A 504 8.69 -20.61 7.20
CA TYR A 504 8.47 -19.19 6.96
C TYR A 504 7.00 -18.90 6.60
N ALA A 505 6.43 -19.68 5.68
CA ALA A 505 5.02 -19.55 5.29
C ALA A 505 4.06 -19.73 6.48
N GLN A 506 4.32 -20.71 7.35
CA GLN A 506 3.54 -20.94 8.57
C GLN A 506 3.65 -19.78 9.56
N SER A 507 4.83 -19.15 9.68
CA SER A 507 5.03 -17.97 10.55
C SER A 507 4.16 -16.77 10.14
N LEU A 508 3.73 -16.73 8.87
CA LEU A 508 2.85 -15.71 8.30
C LEU A 508 1.39 -16.17 8.16
N GLY A 509 1.06 -17.40 8.58
CA GLY A 509 -0.28 -17.97 8.41
C GLY A 509 -0.68 -18.26 6.96
N ILE A 510 0.29 -18.47 6.07
CA ILE A 510 0.04 -18.76 4.65
C ILE A 510 -0.50 -20.19 4.50
N PRO A 511 -1.60 -20.41 3.73
CA PRO A 511 -2.12 -21.74 3.48
C PRO A 511 -1.12 -22.61 2.70
N LEU A 512 -0.92 -23.86 3.17
CA LEU A 512 -0.02 -24.85 2.59
C LEU A 512 -0.85 -26.01 2.00
N TRP A 513 -1.12 -25.98 0.69
CA TRP A 513 -2.03 -26.91 0.02
C TRP A 513 -1.31 -27.83 -0.97
N ASN A 514 -1.93 -28.96 -1.30
CA ASN A 514 -1.50 -29.78 -2.44
C ASN A 514 -2.12 -29.24 -3.74
N ALA A 515 -1.63 -29.72 -4.89
CA ALA A 515 -2.11 -29.25 -6.19
C ALA A 515 -3.56 -29.67 -6.50
N ASP A 516 -4.02 -30.81 -6.01
CA ASP A 516 -5.39 -31.29 -6.25
C ASP A 516 -6.45 -30.45 -5.53
N ARG A 517 -6.22 -30.06 -4.27
CA ARG A 517 -7.09 -29.13 -3.54
C ARG A 517 -7.06 -27.75 -4.18
N TRP A 518 -5.90 -27.32 -4.65
CA TRP A 518 -5.76 -26.06 -5.37
C TRP A 518 -6.54 -26.05 -6.70
N LEU A 519 -6.44 -27.11 -7.50
CA LEU A 519 -7.24 -27.29 -8.71
C LEU A 519 -8.73 -27.30 -8.39
N ALA A 520 -9.17 -28.04 -7.37
CA ALA A 520 -10.58 -28.08 -6.99
C ALA A 520 -11.10 -26.69 -6.60
N PHE A 521 -10.33 -25.90 -5.84
CA PHE A 521 -10.68 -24.52 -5.51
C PHE A 521 -10.70 -23.62 -6.75
N THR A 522 -9.71 -23.76 -7.63
CA THR A 522 -9.62 -23.02 -8.90
C THR A 522 -10.85 -23.28 -9.76
N GLU A 523 -11.26 -24.53 -9.92
CA GLU A 523 -12.48 -24.91 -10.65
C GLU A 523 -13.74 -24.35 -9.98
N THR A 524 -13.88 -24.49 -8.66
CA THR A 524 -15.03 -23.92 -7.93
C THR A 524 -15.14 -22.41 -8.13
N ARG A 525 -14.01 -21.69 -8.07
CA ARG A 525 -13.96 -20.23 -8.25
C ARG A 525 -14.23 -19.82 -9.70
N HIS A 526 -13.68 -20.55 -10.67
CA HIS A 526 -13.86 -20.28 -12.10
C HIS A 526 -15.31 -20.56 -12.55
N ASP A 527 -15.89 -21.68 -12.11
CA ASP A 527 -17.27 -22.07 -12.41
C ASP A 527 -18.31 -21.23 -11.64
N ALA A 528 -17.90 -20.54 -10.57
CA ALA A 528 -18.77 -19.64 -9.84
C ALA A 528 -19.16 -18.43 -10.70
N MET A 529 -20.37 -17.92 -10.49
CA MET A 529 -20.94 -16.85 -11.30
C MET A 529 -21.83 -15.94 -10.46
N PHE A 530 -21.57 -14.63 -10.53
CA PHE A 530 -22.56 -13.66 -10.09
C PHE A 530 -23.70 -13.59 -11.11
N GLN A 531 -24.94 -13.41 -10.65
CA GLN A 531 -26.11 -13.26 -11.51
C GLN A 531 -27.19 -12.41 -10.84
N ASN A 532 -28.22 -12.05 -11.60
CA ASN A 532 -29.39 -11.30 -11.11
C ASN A 532 -29.01 -9.99 -10.40
N LEU A 533 -27.97 -9.31 -10.88
CA LEU A 533 -27.53 -8.04 -10.28
C LEU A 533 -28.55 -6.94 -10.58
N VAL A 534 -29.04 -6.30 -9.53
CA VAL A 534 -29.92 -5.14 -9.60
C VAL A 534 -29.30 -4.01 -8.79
N TRP A 535 -29.04 -2.88 -9.45
CA TRP A 535 -28.51 -1.67 -8.83
C TRP A 535 -29.56 -0.56 -8.84
N ASP A 536 -29.92 -0.06 -7.66
CA ASP A 536 -30.76 1.13 -7.49
C ASP A 536 -29.92 2.27 -6.91
N GLN A 537 -29.47 3.16 -7.78
CA GLN A 537 -28.67 4.33 -7.41
C GLN A 537 -29.41 5.29 -6.45
N SER A 538 -30.74 5.33 -6.50
CA SER A 538 -31.52 6.26 -5.67
C SER A 538 -31.54 5.85 -4.20
N THR A 539 -31.54 4.54 -3.95
CA THR A 539 -31.54 3.95 -2.59
C THR A 539 -30.16 3.47 -2.16
N GLY A 540 -29.20 3.42 -3.08
CA GLY A 540 -27.86 2.87 -2.82
C GLY A 540 -27.88 1.35 -2.67
N ALA A 541 -28.98 0.68 -3.06
CA ALA A 541 -29.17 -0.75 -2.87
C ALA A 541 -28.65 -1.54 -4.08
N LEU A 542 -27.86 -2.57 -3.80
CA LEU A 542 -27.35 -3.54 -4.76
C LEU A 542 -27.75 -4.93 -4.31
N THR A 543 -28.46 -5.68 -5.15
CA THR A 543 -28.75 -7.10 -4.88
C THR A 543 -28.17 -7.98 -5.97
N PHE A 544 -27.64 -9.14 -5.62
CA PHE A 544 -27.15 -10.12 -6.58
C PHE A 544 -27.08 -11.52 -5.94
N ASP A 545 -27.01 -12.55 -6.78
CA ASP A 545 -26.73 -13.91 -6.33
C ASP A 545 -25.30 -14.31 -6.72
N LEU A 546 -24.65 -15.10 -5.87
CA LEU A 546 -23.48 -15.90 -6.23
C LEU A 546 -23.93 -17.35 -6.38
N VAL A 547 -23.78 -17.91 -7.58
CA VAL A 547 -23.96 -19.35 -7.79
C VAL A 547 -22.59 -20.01 -7.80
N ALA A 548 -22.35 -20.93 -6.88
CA ALA A 548 -21.14 -21.75 -6.86
C ALA A 548 -21.48 -23.21 -6.56
N ASN A 549 -20.77 -24.12 -7.22
CA ASN A 549 -20.83 -25.55 -6.92
C ASN A 549 -19.68 -25.90 -5.96
N PRO A 550 -19.94 -26.32 -4.72
CA PRO A 550 -18.90 -26.50 -3.71
C PRO A 550 -18.11 -27.81 -3.91
N ALA A 551 -17.64 -28.09 -5.13
CA ALA A 551 -16.90 -29.30 -5.46
C ALA A 551 -15.58 -29.41 -4.66
N SER A 552 -14.98 -28.28 -4.31
CA SER A 552 -13.80 -28.20 -3.42
C SER A 552 -14.14 -28.36 -1.93
N GLY A 553 -15.40 -28.18 -1.53
CA GLY A 553 -15.79 -28.03 -0.12
C GLY A 553 -15.31 -26.72 0.54
N GLU A 554 -14.67 -25.83 -0.22
CA GLU A 554 -14.12 -24.56 0.27
C GLU A 554 -15.09 -23.39 0.03
N GLY A 555 -15.09 -22.44 0.96
CA GLY A 555 -15.79 -21.18 0.82
C GLY A 555 -15.09 -20.24 -0.17
N LEU A 556 -15.86 -19.42 -0.88
CA LEU A 556 -15.34 -18.34 -1.71
C LEU A 556 -15.34 -17.03 -0.93
N THR A 557 -14.42 -16.13 -1.24
CA THR A 557 -14.42 -14.77 -0.71
C THR A 557 -14.91 -13.80 -1.77
N ILE A 558 -15.86 -12.97 -1.40
CA ILE A 558 -16.31 -11.85 -2.22
C ILE A 558 -15.63 -10.56 -1.77
N LEU A 559 -15.39 -9.69 -2.74
CA LEU A 559 -14.93 -8.33 -2.59
C LEU A 559 -16.01 -7.38 -3.08
N LEU A 560 -16.28 -6.35 -2.28
CA LEU A 560 -17.14 -5.22 -2.64
C LEU A 560 -16.30 -3.94 -2.56
N PRO A 561 -16.52 -2.97 -3.46
CA PRO A 561 -15.93 -1.64 -3.30
C PRO A 561 -16.25 -1.10 -1.91
N SER A 562 -15.24 -0.64 -1.16
CA SER A 562 -15.45 -0.02 0.15
C SER A 562 -16.24 1.29 0.04
N SER A 563 -16.19 1.93 -1.13
CA SER A 563 -17.06 3.02 -1.54
C SER A 563 -17.34 2.95 -3.05
N TRP A 564 -18.43 3.58 -3.48
CA TRP A 564 -18.78 3.74 -4.89
C TRP A 564 -19.28 5.16 -5.14
N ASN A 565 -18.68 5.89 -6.08
CA ASN A 565 -18.92 7.33 -6.28
C ASN A 565 -18.85 8.11 -4.95
N GLU A 566 -17.75 7.88 -4.23
CA GLU A 566 -17.49 8.43 -2.89
C GLU A 566 -18.46 7.96 -1.80
N ARG A 567 -19.53 7.22 -2.12
CA ARG A 567 -20.50 6.71 -1.15
C ARG A 567 -19.98 5.46 -0.47
N PRO A 568 -19.81 5.43 0.86
CA PRO A 568 -19.28 4.28 1.55
C PRO A 568 -20.24 3.10 1.63
N LEU A 569 -19.68 1.90 1.77
CA LEU A 569 -20.43 0.68 2.04
C LEU A 569 -21.05 0.73 3.45
N GLU A 570 -22.38 0.72 3.54
CA GLU A 570 -23.13 0.84 4.80
C GLU A 570 -23.39 -0.53 5.43
N SER A 571 -23.97 -1.46 4.65
CA SER A 571 -24.39 -2.76 5.15
C SER A 571 -24.30 -3.85 4.08
N VAL A 572 -24.08 -5.09 4.52
CA VAL A 572 -24.16 -6.30 3.70
C VAL A 572 -24.97 -7.36 4.42
N GLN A 573 -25.97 -7.90 3.75
CA GLN A 573 -26.80 -8.99 4.22
C GLN A 573 -26.59 -10.22 3.33
N ILE A 574 -26.34 -11.37 3.95
CA ILE A 574 -26.11 -12.65 3.29
C ILE A 574 -27.26 -13.60 3.65
N ASP A 575 -27.91 -14.20 2.64
CA ASP A 575 -28.97 -15.20 2.77
C ASP A 575 -30.14 -14.77 3.68
N GLY A 576 -30.47 -13.48 3.69
CA GLY A 576 -31.53 -12.92 4.52
C GLY A 576 -31.22 -12.90 6.02
N GLY A 577 -29.98 -13.17 6.43
CA GLY A 577 -29.50 -13.10 7.82
C GLY A 577 -29.49 -11.68 8.38
N ALA A 578 -28.92 -11.48 9.57
CA ALA A 578 -28.76 -10.12 10.12
C ALA A 578 -27.77 -9.31 9.25
N PRO A 579 -28.05 -8.03 8.92
CA PRO A 579 -27.12 -7.19 8.19
C PRO A 579 -25.80 -7.00 8.96
N LEU A 580 -24.68 -7.28 8.30
CA LEU A 580 -23.36 -6.82 8.69
C LEU A 580 -23.28 -5.32 8.44
N THR A 581 -22.75 -4.55 9.39
CA THR A 581 -22.62 -3.09 9.29
C THR A 581 -21.16 -2.69 9.47
N ALA A 582 -20.80 -1.50 8.96
CA ALA A 582 -19.46 -0.97 9.08
C ALA A 582 -18.97 -0.89 10.55
N PRO A 583 -17.64 -1.02 10.82
CA PRO A 583 -16.56 -1.13 9.85
C PRO A 583 -16.41 -2.54 9.26
N PHE A 584 -16.22 -2.61 7.93
CA PHE A 584 -15.90 -3.86 7.26
C PHE A 584 -14.40 -4.12 7.28
N ALA A 585 -14.01 -5.39 7.37
CA ALA A 585 -12.63 -5.77 7.14
C ALA A 585 -12.22 -5.38 5.71
N SER A 586 -11.14 -4.62 5.58
CA SER A 586 -10.64 -4.12 4.29
C SER A 586 -9.47 -4.96 3.80
N LEU A 587 -9.45 -5.23 2.50
CA LEU A 587 -8.36 -5.82 1.76
C LEU A 587 -7.90 -4.81 0.71
N ASP A 588 -6.65 -4.37 0.80
CA ASP A 588 -6.06 -3.53 -0.24
C ASP A 588 -5.71 -4.37 -1.47
N VAL A 589 -6.35 -4.08 -2.60
CA VAL A 589 -6.05 -4.67 -3.90
C VAL A 589 -5.22 -3.68 -4.71
N ARG A 590 -3.97 -3.51 -4.29
CA ARG A 590 -2.95 -2.67 -4.94
C ARG A 590 -3.32 -1.19 -4.99
N GLY A 591 -3.63 -0.61 -3.84
CA GLY A 591 -4.09 0.77 -3.70
C GLY A 591 -5.59 0.95 -3.92
N THR A 592 -6.35 -0.15 -4.02
CA THR A 592 -7.81 -0.12 -4.08
C THR A 592 -8.38 -0.84 -2.86
N PRO A 593 -8.88 -0.13 -1.84
CA PRO A 593 -9.46 -0.76 -0.66
C PRO A 593 -10.81 -1.40 -1.01
N MET A 594 -10.94 -2.69 -0.69
CA MET A 594 -12.15 -3.48 -0.91
C MET A 594 -12.62 -4.10 0.41
N ALA A 595 -13.91 -4.04 0.69
CA ALA A 595 -14.50 -4.81 1.77
C ALA A 595 -14.55 -6.29 1.38
N TRP A 596 -14.12 -7.19 2.25
CA TRP A 596 -14.09 -8.62 1.95
C TRP A 596 -14.94 -9.43 2.93
N MET A 597 -15.58 -10.49 2.42
CA MET A 597 -16.38 -11.43 3.21
C MET A 597 -16.14 -12.84 2.70
N ALA A 598 -15.72 -13.73 3.60
CA ALA A 598 -15.69 -15.16 3.34
C ALA A 598 -17.12 -15.72 3.44
N LEU A 599 -17.53 -16.47 2.42
CA LEU A 599 -18.82 -17.15 2.35
C LEU A 599 -18.63 -18.63 2.70
N SER A 600 -19.66 -19.26 3.25
CA SER A 600 -19.66 -20.72 3.36
C SER A 600 -19.67 -21.37 1.96
N PRO A 601 -19.32 -22.66 1.83
CA PRO A 601 -19.37 -23.33 0.53
C PRO A 601 -20.81 -23.41 0.01
N GLY A 602 -21.08 -22.82 -1.16
CA GLY A 602 -22.39 -22.92 -1.81
C GLY A 602 -22.78 -21.66 -2.57
N SER A 603 -24.07 -21.61 -2.92
CA SER A 603 -24.69 -20.45 -3.55
C SER A 603 -25.30 -19.54 -2.50
N HIS A 604 -25.24 -18.22 -2.72
CA HIS A 604 -25.65 -17.20 -1.77
C HIS A 604 -26.45 -16.09 -2.45
N THR A 605 -27.38 -15.49 -1.71
CA THR A 605 -28.04 -14.24 -2.10
C THR A 605 -27.52 -13.10 -1.25
N LEU A 606 -27.17 -11.99 -1.90
CA LEU A 606 -26.59 -10.83 -1.24
C LEU A 606 -27.43 -9.58 -1.47
N SER A 607 -27.61 -8.82 -0.40
CA SER A 607 -28.16 -7.48 -0.40
C SER A 607 -27.15 -6.53 0.22
N VAL A 608 -26.72 -5.55 -0.54
CA VAL A 608 -25.65 -4.62 -0.22
C VAL A 608 -26.24 -3.22 -0.27
N ARG A 609 -25.83 -2.36 0.66
CA ARG A 609 -26.26 -0.97 0.68
C ARG A 609 -25.06 -0.04 0.81
N TYR A 610 -25.00 0.94 -0.07
CA TYR A 610 -24.09 2.08 0.01
C TYR A 610 -24.87 3.29 0.56
N LEU A 611 -24.22 4.11 1.35
CA LEU A 611 -24.84 5.33 1.88
C LEU A 611 -25.30 6.22 0.73
N THR A 612 -26.55 6.70 0.77
CA THR A 612 -27.04 7.64 -0.25
C THR A 612 -26.65 9.08 0.04
N ARG A 613 -26.28 9.35 1.30
CA ARG A 613 -25.80 10.64 1.80
C ARG A 613 -24.81 10.41 2.94
N HIS A 614 -23.63 11.05 2.89
CA HIS A 614 -22.66 11.06 3.98
C HIS A 614 -21.78 12.31 3.98
N ALA A 615 -21.31 12.69 5.15
CA ALA A 615 -20.26 13.69 5.32
C ALA A 615 -18.99 13.00 5.85
N ASP A 616 -17.87 13.73 5.81
CA ASP A 616 -16.62 13.32 6.44
C ASP A 616 -16.05 14.58 7.08
N LEU A 617 -16.41 14.86 8.33
CA LEU A 617 -15.83 15.99 9.03
C LEU A 617 -14.35 15.67 9.32
N GLN A 618 -13.52 16.69 9.43
CA GLN A 618 -12.12 16.54 9.84
C GLN A 618 -11.71 17.76 10.63
N VAL A 619 -11.10 17.54 11.79
CA VAL A 619 -10.63 18.62 12.66
C VAL A 619 -9.12 18.74 12.60
N ALA A 620 -8.63 19.96 12.44
CA ALA A 620 -7.23 20.32 12.60
C ALA A 620 -7.09 21.50 13.57
N LEU A 621 -6.01 21.51 14.36
CA LEU A 621 -5.67 22.58 15.29
C LEU A 621 -4.28 23.13 14.98
N ASP A 622 -4.19 24.46 14.89
CA ASP A 622 -2.94 25.19 14.72
C ASP A 622 -2.76 26.21 15.84
N ALA A 623 -1.54 26.27 16.39
CA ALA A 623 -1.13 27.17 17.46
C ALA A 623 0.41 27.23 17.51
N PRO A 624 1.03 28.33 18.00
CA PRO A 624 2.47 28.38 18.19
C PRO A 624 2.97 27.29 19.15
N THR A 625 4.23 26.89 19.05
CA THR A 625 4.81 25.87 19.94
C THR A 625 5.10 26.40 21.34
N TYR A 626 5.33 27.71 21.46
CA TYR A 626 5.50 28.39 22.74
C TYR A 626 4.91 29.81 22.72
N VAL A 627 4.62 30.34 23.90
CA VAL A 627 4.20 31.74 24.14
C VAL A 627 4.81 32.21 25.46
N ASN A 628 5.14 33.49 25.60
CA ASN A 628 5.60 33.99 26.89
C ASN A 628 4.43 34.13 27.87
N ALA A 629 4.73 33.99 29.16
CA ALA A 629 3.75 34.20 30.21
C ALA A 629 3.07 35.57 30.11
N GLY A 630 1.75 35.58 30.26
CA GLY A 630 0.93 36.81 30.19
C GLY A 630 0.75 37.42 28.79
N GLU A 631 1.38 36.88 27.73
CA GLU A 631 1.16 37.34 26.36
C GLU A 631 -0.14 36.80 25.74
N LEU A 632 -0.54 37.42 24.63
CA LEU A 632 -1.68 36.96 23.83
C LEU A 632 -1.30 35.70 23.05
N LEU A 633 -2.09 34.64 23.21
CA LEU A 633 -2.01 33.40 22.44
C LEU A 633 -3.22 33.30 21.51
N THR A 634 -2.93 33.11 20.21
CA THR A 634 -3.94 32.80 19.20
C THR A 634 -3.83 31.33 18.76
N ALA A 635 -4.96 30.66 18.67
CA ALA A 635 -5.06 29.30 18.11
C ALA A 635 -6.21 29.24 17.09
N THR A 636 -6.09 28.39 16.07
CA THR A 636 -7.10 28.22 15.03
C THR A 636 -7.51 26.76 14.95
N MET A 637 -8.81 26.50 15.00
CA MET A 637 -9.40 25.21 14.69
C MET A 637 -10.05 25.25 13.32
N ILE A 638 -9.69 24.31 12.45
CA ILE A 638 -10.26 24.15 11.11
C ILE A 638 -11.12 22.88 11.13
N ILE A 639 -12.38 23.01 10.72
CA ILE A 639 -13.29 21.88 10.52
C ILE A 639 -13.58 21.83 9.03
N ALA A 640 -13.09 20.80 8.34
CA ALA A 640 -13.39 20.55 6.94
C ALA A 640 -14.48 19.48 6.82
N ASN A 641 -15.34 19.57 5.81
CA ASN A 641 -16.14 18.45 5.34
C ASN A 641 -15.46 17.89 4.08
N ALA A 642 -14.67 16.83 4.21
CA ALA A 642 -14.00 16.14 3.11
C ALA A 642 -14.96 15.24 2.31
N GLY A 643 -16.19 15.04 2.80
CA GLY A 643 -17.22 14.27 2.12
C GLY A 643 -17.91 15.06 1.00
N PRO A 644 -18.59 14.37 0.06
CA PRO A 644 -19.30 15.00 -1.04
C PRO A 644 -20.61 15.66 -0.63
N ASP A 645 -21.30 15.15 0.38
CA ASP A 645 -22.62 15.66 0.77
C ASP A 645 -22.52 16.72 1.88
N PRO A 646 -23.49 17.65 1.97
CA PRO A 646 -23.52 18.63 3.04
C PRO A 646 -23.65 17.95 4.41
N SER A 647 -22.79 18.34 5.35
CA SER A 647 -22.93 18.02 6.78
C SER A 647 -23.85 19.07 7.42
N GLU A 648 -25.03 18.64 7.84
CA GLU A 648 -26.04 19.53 8.45
C GLU A 648 -25.93 19.55 9.98
N GLY A 649 -26.09 20.75 10.56
CA GLY A 649 -26.12 20.93 12.01
C GLY A 649 -24.77 20.69 12.67
N VAL A 650 -23.69 21.09 12.00
CA VAL A 650 -22.32 20.93 12.50
C VAL A 650 -22.14 21.74 13.78
N THR A 651 -21.70 21.06 14.82
CA THR A 651 -21.29 21.67 16.10
C THR A 651 -19.84 21.35 16.36
N ALA A 652 -19.14 22.28 17.00
CA ALA A 652 -17.75 22.10 17.40
C ALA A 652 -17.56 22.43 18.87
N SER A 653 -16.65 21.71 19.51
CA SER A 653 -16.26 21.89 20.91
C SER A 653 -14.75 22.01 21.00
N LEU A 654 -14.27 22.94 21.81
CA LEU A 654 -12.85 23.09 22.14
C LEU A 654 -12.69 23.24 23.65
N THR A 655 -11.89 22.38 24.27
CA THR A 655 -11.56 22.47 25.70
C THR A 655 -10.59 23.62 25.93
N ILE A 656 -10.91 24.48 26.91
CA ILE A 656 -10.05 25.61 27.30
C ILE A 656 -9.04 25.10 28.36
N PRO A 657 -7.73 25.23 28.11
CA PRO A 657 -6.69 24.89 29.10
C PRO A 657 -6.86 25.68 30.41
N THR A 658 -6.47 25.11 31.55
CA THR A 658 -6.55 25.81 32.85
C THR A 658 -5.52 26.94 32.95
N GLY A 659 -5.83 27.97 33.76
CA GLY A 659 -4.90 29.07 34.05
C GLY A 659 -4.86 30.20 33.00
N VAL A 660 -5.55 30.04 31.87
CA VAL A 660 -5.70 31.09 30.85
C VAL A 660 -6.78 32.11 31.22
N SER A 661 -6.73 33.30 30.63
CA SER A 661 -7.76 34.34 30.81
C SER A 661 -8.11 35.03 29.49
N GLY A 662 -9.12 35.91 29.48
CA GLY A 662 -9.45 36.71 28.29
C GLY A 662 -9.92 35.91 27.07
N VAL A 663 -10.47 34.70 27.28
CA VAL A 663 -10.83 33.80 26.19
C VAL A 663 -11.95 34.39 25.34
N SER A 664 -11.70 34.48 24.04
CA SER A 664 -12.67 34.85 23.01
C SER A 664 -12.54 33.89 21.83
N ALA A 665 -13.67 33.55 21.21
CA ALA A 665 -13.72 32.65 20.07
C ALA A 665 -14.67 33.20 19.01
N GLN A 666 -14.26 33.14 17.75
CA GLN A 666 -15.06 33.55 16.61
C GLN A 666 -15.04 32.47 15.54
N ALA A 667 -16.23 32.01 15.14
CA ALA A 667 -16.40 31.07 14.03
C ALA A 667 -16.66 31.82 12.71
N SER A 668 -16.30 31.18 11.60
CA SER A 668 -16.69 31.58 10.25
C SER A 668 -16.81 30.32 9.37
N PRO A 669 -18.01 29.96 8.90
CA PRO A 669 -19.33 30.47 9.31
C PRO A 669 -19.71 30.06 10.74
N GLY A 670 -20.76 30.68 11.28
CA GLY A 670 -21.38 30.30 12.55
C GLY A 670 -21.01 31.20 13.73
N ASP A 671 -21.45 30.80 14.91
CA ASP A 671 -21.28 31.54 16.16
C ASP A 671 -20.73 30.63 17.26
N CYS A 672 -19.96 31.21 18.18
CA CYS A 672 -19.39 30.51 19.33
C CYS A 672 -19.90 31.08 20.65
N THR A 673 -20.01 30.20 21.65
CA THR A 673 -20.21 30.55 23.05
C THR A 673 -19.00 30.08 23.84
N VAL A 674 -18.50 30.95 24.71
CA VAL A 674 -17.38 30.66 25.60
C VAL A 674 -17.93 30.52 27.01
N ASN A 675 -17.70 29.37 27.65
CA ASN A 675 -17.95 29.17 29.07
C ASN A 675 -16.62 29.01 29.83
N LEU A 676 -16.64 28.69 31.13
CA LEU A 676 -15.43 28.67 31.96
C LEU A 676 -14.38 27.63 31.51
N THR A 677 -14.78 26.53 30.89
CA THR A 677 -13.87 25.41 30.56
C THR A 677 -13.95 24.95 29.11
N GLN A 678 -14.86 25.51 28.31
CA GLN A 678 -15.17 25.03 26.97
C GLN A 678 -15.66 26.15 26.05
N VAL A 679 -15.24 26.10 24.80
CA VAL A 679 -15.84 26.83 23.69
C VAL A 679 -16.76 25.88 22.93
N SER A 680 -18.00 26.29 22.69
CA SER A 680 -18.97 25.54 21.88
C SER A 680 -19.48 26.41 20.74
N CYS A 681 -19.33 25.93 19.50
CA CYS A 681 -19.71 26.67 18.31
C CYS A 681 -20.77 25.91 17.51
N ASN A 682 -21.73 26.64 16.95
CA ASN A 682 -22.68 26.14 15.97
C ASN A 682 -22.30 26.69 14.60
N LEU A 683 -21.90 25.79 13.69
CA LEU A 683 -21.35 26.12 12.37
C LEU A 683 -22.40 25.98 11.26
N GLY A 684 -23.61 25.52 11.59
CA GLY A 684 -24.71 25.37 10.64
C GLY A 684 -24.50 24.20 9.68
N THR A 685 -24.58 24.46 8.37
CA THR A 685 -24.37 23.43 7.34
C THR A 685 -23.04 23.68 6.64
N LEU A 686 -22.18 22.66 6.59
CA LEU A 686 -20.97 22.67 5.77
C LEU A 686 -21.23 21.87 4.50
N ALA A 687 -21.24 22.55 3.36
CA ALA A 687 -21.31 21.88 2.06
C ALA A 687 -20.13 20.90 1.87
N GLY A 688 -20.28 19.95 0.95
CA GLY A 688 -19.18 19.05 0.61
C GLY A 688 -17.94 19.82 0.16
N SER A 689 -16.76 19.39 0.59
CA SER A 689 -15.46 20.06 0.40
C SER A 689 -15.34 21.48 1.00
N ALA A 690 -16.32 21.96 1.77
CA ALA A 690 -16.23 23.26 2.46
C ALA A 690 -15.56 23.13 3.83
N SER A 691 -15.12 24.26 4.38
CA SER A 691 -14.56 24.31 5.73
C SER A 691 -15.10 25.49 6.55
N ALA A 692 -15.06 25.32 7.86
CA ALA A 692 -15.25 26.37 8.86
C ALA A 692 -13.96 26.57 9.66
N THR A 693 -13.75 27.79 10.11
CA THR A 693 -12.63 28.16 10.97
C THR A 693 -13.13 28.75 12.28
N ILE A 694 -12.55 28.33 13.39
CA ILE A 694 -12.75 28.94 14.72
C ILE A 694 -11.41 29.54 15.16
N ASN A 695 -11.37 30.86 15.26
CA ASN A 695 -10.22 31.59 15.79
C ASN A 695 -10.41 31.83 17.28
N LEU A 696 -9.48 31.32 18.07
CA LEU A 696 -9.41 31.47 19.52
C LEU A 696 -8.34 32.51 19.86
N SER A 697 -8.66 33.42 20.77
CA SER A 697 -7.73 34.40 21.32
C SER A 697 -7.86 34.41 22.84
N LEU A 698 -6.76 34.19 23.55
CA LEU A 698 -6.69 34.14 25.01
C LEU A 698 -5.35 34.67 25.52
N THR A 699 -5.28 34.99 26.81
CA THR A 699 -4.04 35.39 27.49
C THR A 699 -3.43 34.19 28.19
N ALA A 700 -2.14 33.93 27.94
CA ALA A 700 -1.39 32.87 28.59
C ALA A 700 -1.31 33.09 30.12
N PRO A 701 -1.18 32.02 30.92
CA PRO A 701 -0.94 32.13 32.36
C PRO A 701 0.29 33.01 32.67
N SER A 702 0.32 33.61 33.85
CA SER A 702 1.46 34.42 34.30
C SER A 702 2.68 33.60 34.74
N GLU A 703 2.51 32.30 34.90
CA GLU A 703 3.56 31.35 35.28
C GLU A 703 3.73 30.26 34.20
N PRO A 704 4.90 29.59 34.15
CA PRO A 704 5.14 28.49 33.23
C PRO A 704 4.10 27.38 33.33
N ALA A 705 3.60 26.93 32.18
CA ALA A 705 2.57 25.91 32.06
C ALA A 705 2.65 25.22 30.70
N ASN A 706 2.02 24.05 30.57
CA ASN A 706 1.76 23.42 29.28
C ASN A 706 0.25 23.47 29.03
N LEU A 707 -0.16 24.12 27.96
CA LEU A 707 -1.56 24.28 27.58
C LEU A 707 -1.94 23.21 26.56
N SER A 708 -2.93 22.39 26.89
CA SER A 708 -3.44 21.30 26.04
C SER A 708 -4.79 21.68 25.43
N PHE A 709 -4.81 21.98 24.14
CA PHE A 709 -6.04 22.20 23.37
C PHE A 709 -6.55 20.86 22.85
N GLN A 710 -7.86 20.62 23.01
CA GLN A 710 -8.54 19.45 22.48
C GLN A 710 -9.83 19.88 21.81
N GLY A 711 -9.90 19.68 20.50
CA GLY A 711 -11.01 20.10 19.64
C GLY A 711 -11.76 18.89 19.08
N SER A 712 -13.07 19.03 18.92
CA SER A 712 -13.91 18.06 18.25
C SER A 712 -15.04 18.71 17.44
N ALA A 713 -15.52 18.01 16.42
CA ALA A 713 -16.71 18.38 15.66
C ALA A 713 -17.69 17.21 15.55
N ASP A 714 -18.98 17.49 15.42
CA ASP A 714 -20.04 16.49 15.26
C ASP A 714 -21.21 17.05 14.45
N SER A 715 -21.95 16.17 13.76
CA SER A 715 -23.18 16.50 13.02
C SER A 715 -24.26 15.46 13.25
N ALA A 716 -25.36 15.85 13.89
CA ALA A 716 -26.44 14.92 14.25
C ALA A 716 -27.30 14.46 13.06
N ALA A 717 -27.26 15.16 11.93
CA ALA A 717 -28.19 14.95 10.80
C ALA A 717 -27.58 14.18 9.62
N THR A 718 -26.25 14.13 9.51
CA THR A 718 -25.55 13.47 8.41
C THR A 718 -24.53 12.49 8.98
N PRO A 719 -24.64 11.18 8.70
CA PRO A 719 -23.65 10.22 9.16
C PRO A 719 -22.24 10.61 8.68
N ASP A 720 -21.30 10.57 9.62
CA ASP A 720 -19.88 10.76 9.35
C ASP A 720 -19.22 9.39 9.12
N TRP A 721 -18.51 9.27 8.01
CA TRP A 721 -17.88 8.01 7.65
C TRP A 721 -16.59 7.71 8.41
N THR A 722 -15.83 8.74 8.79
CA THR A 722 -14.52 8.56 9.45
C THR A 722 -14.48 9.21 10.83
N PRO A 723 -15.39 8.94 11.78
CA PRO A 723 -15.52 9.74 13.02
C PRO A 723 -14.24 9.94 13.85
N ALA A 724 -13.22 9.10 13.67
CA ALA A 724 -11.91 9.23 14.31
C ALA A 724 -11.14 10.50 13.92
N ASN A 725 -11.32 11.05 12.71
CA ASN A 725 -10.67 12.29 12.26
C ASN A 725 -11.40 13.57 12.74
N ASN A 726 -12.50 13.42 13.47
CA ASN A 726 -13.29 14.52 14.05
C ASN A 726 -12.70 15.09 15.35
N HIS A 727 -11.47 14.72 15.68
CA HIS A 727 -10.78 15.12 16.90
C HIS A 727 -9.35 15.53 16.59
N ALA A 728 -8.88 16.60 17.24
CA ALA A 728 -7.49 17.03 17.19
C ALA A 728 -7.01 17.54 18.55
N SER A 729 -5.70 17.49 18.77
CA SER A 729 -5.06 18.11 19.93
C SER A 729 -3.82 18.93 19.56
N ARG A 730 -3.50 19.93 20.38
CA ARG A 730 -2.31 20.78 20.22
C ARG A 730 -1.79 21.23 21.58
N GLU A 731 -0.49 21.12 21.78
CA GLU A 731 0.20 21.57 23.01
C GLU A 731 0.94 22.89 22.76
N VAL A 732 0.93 23.78 23.75
CA VAL A 732 1.68 25.05 23.74
C VAL A 732 2.40 25.21 25.09
N THR A 733 3.71 25.44 25.05
CA THR A 733 4.52 25.69 26.26
C THR A 733 4.54 27.18 26.60
N VAL A 734 4.19 27.52 27.83
CA VAL A 734 4.27 28.89 28.36
C VAL A 734 5.64 29.10 29.01
N GLN A 735 6.41 30.06 28.50
CA GLN A 735 7.74 30.38 29.00
C GLN A 735 7.70 31.46 30.08
N ALA A 736 8.51 31.30 31.12
CA ALA A 736 8.60 32.29 32.20
C ALA A 736 9.26 33.58 31.70
N VAL A 737 8.68 34.73 32.05
CA VAL A 737 9.27 36.05 31.75
C VAL A 737 9.18 36.93 33.00
N SER A 738 10.32 37.48 33.43
CA SER A 738 10.41 38.46 34.52
C SER A 738 11.00 39.78 34.01
N ASP A 739 10.64 40.91 34.60
CA ASP A 739 11.15 42.25 34.23
C ASP A 739 11.74 42.87 35.50
N LEU A 740 13.06 42.82 35.68
CA LEU A 740 13.73 43.21 36.92
C LEU A 740 14.25 44.64 36.86
N ALA A 741 13.55 45.55 37.52
CA ALA A 741 14.00 46.93 37.69
C ALA A 741 14.84 47.10 38.97
N LEU A 742 15.91 47.90 38.88
CA LEU A 742 16.80 48.20 40.00
C LEU A 742 16.85 49.70 40.29
N THR A 743 16.82 50.07 41.57
CA THR A 743 17.13 51.42 42.04
C THR A 743 18.26 51.38 43.07
N LEU A 744 19.12 52.41 43.08
CA LEU A 744 20.27 52.52 43.99
C LEU A 744 20.35 53.94 44.55
N THR A 745 20.37 54.07 45.87
CA THR A 745 20.51 55.36 46.58
C THR A 745 21.64 55.29 47.59
N ASP A 746 22.21 56.44 47.97
CA ASP A 746 23.32 56.55 48.92
C ASP A 746 23.06 57.55 50.06
N THR A 747 23.60 57.24 51.24
CA THR A 747 23.48 58.12 52.41
C THR A 747 24.61 57.93 53.42
N PRO A 748 25.17 59.02 53.99
CA PRO A 748 24.88 60.42 53.69
C PRO A 748 25.54 60.89 52.38
N ASP A 749 24.87 61.75 51.61
CA ASP A 749 25.46 62.45 50.46
C ASP A 749 25.23 63.97 50.63
N PRO A 750 26.28 64.81 50.79
CA PRO A 750 27.71 64.49 50.73
C PRO A 750 28.26 63.74 51.94
N VAL A 751 29.18 62.80 51.70
CA VAL A 751 29.90 62.04 52.73
C VAL A 751 31.26 62.66 53.04
N LEU A 752 31.71 62.59 54.30
CA LEU A 752 33.07 62.95 54.66
C LEU A 752 34.08 61.89 54.15
N ALA A 753 35.24 62.33 53.66
CA ALA A 753 36.30 61.42 53.23
C ALA A 753 36.64 60.41 54.34
N ALA A 754 36.87 59.15 53.96
CA ALA A 754 37.11 58.02 54.87
C ALA A 754 35.99 57.70 55.89
N SER A 755 34.80 58.30 55.76
CA SER A 755 33.66 58.06 56.67
C SER A 755 32.70 56.99 56.12
N PRO A 756 31.87 56.36 56.98
CA PRO A 756 30.87 55.39 56.55
C PRO A 756 29.84 55.99 55.58
N LEU A 757 29.52 55.23 54.52
CA LEU A 757 28.45 55.48 53.55
C LEU A 757 27.65 54.19 53.38
N SER A 758 26.33 54.30 53.23
CA SER A 758 25.44 53.17 52.93
C SER A 758 24.80 53.35 51.56
N TYR A 759 24.89 52.32 50.73
CA TYR A 759 24.09 52.18 49.51
C TYR A 759 22.87 51.31 49.79
N THR A 760 21.69 51.71 49.31
CA THR A 760 20.46 50.92 49.40
C THR A 760 19.98 50.58 47.99
N ALA A 761 19.94 49.29 47.68
CA ALA A 761 19.46 48.73 46.43
C ALA A 761 18.07 48.11 46.62
N GLN A 762 17.11 48.49 45.78
CA GLN A 762 15.77 47.91 45.72
C GLN A 762 15.54 47.31 44.34
N VAL A 763 15.27 45.99 44.30
CA VAL A 763 14.87 45.25 43.10
C VAL A 763 13.35 45.09 43.09
N MET A 764 12.74 45.28 41.93
CA MET A 764 11.31 45.05 41.67
C MET A 764 11.18 44.12 40.47
N ASN A 765 10.35 43.08 40.56
CA ASN A 765 9.95 42.29 39.40
C ASN A 765 8.64 42.86 38.84
N ALA A 766 8.71 43.65 37.78
CA ALA A 766 7.56 44.19 37.05
C ALA A 766 6.96 43.19 36.04
N GLY A 767 7.59 42.02 35.87
CA GLY A 767 7.16 40.98 34.93
C GLY A 767 6.08 40.07 35.52
N PRO A 768 5.38 39.30 34.67
CA PRO A 768 4.28 38.44 35.12
C PRO A 768 4.76 37.19 35.87
N SER A 769 5.93 36.63 35.53
CA SER A 769 6.43 35.40 36.16
C SER A 769 7.36 35.67 37.33
N THR A 770 7.36 34.74 38.27
CA THR A 770 8.26 34.71 39.41
C THR A 770 9.72 34.65 38.98
N ALA A 771 10.53 35.64 39.39
CA ALA A 771 11.96 35.70 39.10
C ALA A 771 12.75 34.86 40.11
N SER A 772 13.43 33.81 39.64
CA SER A 772 14.29 32.95 40.46
C SER A 772 15.77 33.25 40.20
N GLY A 773 16.63 32.97 41.19
CA GLY A 773 18.08 33.20 41.07
C GLY A 773 18.45 34.68 40.93
N VAL A 774 17.69 35.58 41.55
CA VAL A 774 17.92 37.03 41.47
C VAL A 774 19.31 37.37 42.04
N GLN A 775 20.13 38.05 41.25
CA GLN A 775 21.48 38.47 41.61
C GLN A 775 21.67 39.95 41.34
N VAL A 776 22.19 40.69 42.33
CA VAL A 776 22.62 42.08 42.21
C VAL A 776 24.13 42.15 42.26
N SER A 777 24.75 42.76 41.25
CA SER A 777 26.18 43.03 41.19
C SER A 777 26.45 44.53 41.32
N LEU A 778 27.21 44.94 42.34
CA LEU A 778 27.62 46.33 42.55
C LEU A 778 29.10 46.49 42.23
N THR A 779 29.42 47.37 41.29
CA THR A 779 30.80 47.82 41.02
C THR A 779 31.07 49.06 41.86
N LEU A 780 31.78 48.84 42.96
CA LEU A 780 32.34 49.84 43.84
C LEU A 780 33.51 50.58 43.14
N PRO A 781 33.70 51.88 43.36
CA PRO A 781 34.78 52.64 42.73
C PRO A 781 36.11 52.53 43.48
N ALA A 782 37.21 52.87 42.81
CA ALA A 782 38.53 52.79 43.40
C ALA A 782 38.67 53.69 44.65
N GLY A 783 39.31 53.15 45.69
CA GLY A 783 39.55 53.88 46.94
C GLY A 783 38.46 53.74 47.99
N VAL A 784 37.30 53.13 47.68
CA VAL A 784 36.34 52.76 48.74
C VAL A 784 36.82 51.51 49.48
N ARG A 785 36.47 51.41 50.77
CA ARG A 785 36.67 50.19 51.55
C ARG A 785 35.33 49.56 51.87
N PHE A 786 35.09 48.35 51.39
CA PHE A 786 33.91 47.56 51.75
C PHE A 786 33.93 47.22 53.25
N ASP A 787 32.77 47.30 53.89
CA ASP A 787 32.57 46.92 55.30
C ASP A 787 31.73 45.66 55.38
N GLN A 788 30.47 45.75 55.00
CA GLN A 788 29.53 44.63 55.01
C GLN A 788 28.35 44.90 54.06
N ALA A 789 27.63 43.84 53.71
CA ALA A 789 26.35 43.93 53.01
C ALA A 789 25.29 43.17 53.83
N LEU A 790 24.11 43.78 53.98
CA LEU A 790 23.02 43.31 54.82
C LEU A 790 21.71 43.36 54.02
N GLY A 791 20.88 42.35 54.19
CA GLY A 791 19.54 42.28 53.60
C GLY A 791 18.94 40.91 53.86
N ASP A 792 17.64 40.86 54.15
CA ASP A 792 16.98 39.58 54.42
C ASP A 792 17.05 38.67 53.18
N GLY A 793 17.44 37.42 53.36
CA GLY A 793 17.62 36.45 52.28
C GLY A 793 18.78 36.71 51.31
N TRP A 794 19.54 37.80 51.43
CA TRP A 794 20.69 38.12 50.57
C TRP A 794 21.99 37.49 51.07
N SER A 795 22.75 36.87 50.18
CA SER A 795 24.11 36.38 50.44
C SER A 795 25.09 37.06 49.49
N CYS A 796 26.06 37.78 50.05
CA CYS A 796 26.97 38.63 49.29
C CYS A 796 28.42 38.18 49.41
N ALA A 797 29.14 38.19 48.29
CA ALA A 797 30.56 37.92 48.21
C ALA A 797 31.29 39.04 47.47
N LEU A 798 32.37 39.55 48.07
CA LEU A 798 33.30 40.47 47.41
C LEU A 798 34.37 39.64 46.69
N ASN A 799 34.53 39.84 45.38
CA ASN A 799 35.52 39.08 44.61
C ASN A 799 36.95 39.58 44.92
N GLY A 800 37.83 38.66 45.34
CA GLY A 800 39.12 38.93 46.00
C GLY A 800 40.20 39.68 45.20
N THR A 801 39.89 40.22 44.02
CA THR A 801 40.80 41.08 43.23
C THR A 801 40.13 42.33 42.67
N GLY A 802 38.84 42.59 42.92
CA GLY A 802 38.11 43.66 42.26
C GLY A 802 37.02 44.24 43.12
N LEU A 803 36.74 45.52 42.89
CA LEU A 803 35.73 46.32 43.59
C LEU A 803 34.29 45.89 43.20
N THR A 804 34.02 44.60 43.02
CA THR A 804 32.71 44.09 42.61
C THR A 804 32.13 43.18 43.69
N LEU A 805 31.00 43.61 44.24
CA LEU A 805 30.20 42.87 45.22
C LEU A 805 29.06 42.17 44.50
N THR A 806 28.97 40.85 44.60
CA THR A 806 27.86 40.08 44.03
C THR A 806 26.99 39.54 45.15
N CYS A 807 25.69 39.82 45.09
CA CYS A 807 24.70 39.44 46.08
C CYS A 807 23.60 38.59 45.42
N GLY A 808 23.43 37.34 45.86
CA GLY A 808 22.33 36.47 45.43
C GLY A 808 21.20 36.47 46.46
N LEU A 809 19.95 36.58 45.99
CA LEU A 809 18.76 36.45 46.83
C LEU A 809 18.32 34.98 46.88
N SER A 810 18.10 34.46 48.08
CA SER A 810 17.74 33.05 48.29
C SER A 810 16.28 32.72 47.97
N GLN A 811 15.38 33.70 48.11
CA GLN A 811 13.97 33.54 47.77
C GLN A 811 13.68 34.18 46.41
N PRO A 812 12.79 33.58 45.60
CA PRO A 812 12.36 34.21 44.35
C PRO A 812 11.51 35.46 44.62
N VAL A 813 11.38 36.31 43.61
CA VAL A 813 10.56 37.54 43.66
C VAL A 813 9.35 37.35 42.77
N GLY A 814 8.14 37.34 43.36
CA GLY A 814 6.89 37.19 42.62
C GLY A 814 6.69 38.30 41.59
N GLY A 815 5.92 38.02 40.55
CA GLY A 815 5.54 39.04 39.57
C GLY A 815 4.75 40.18 40.22
N GLY A 816 5.18 41.42 40.00
CA GLY A 816 4.61 42.61 40.67
C GLY A 816 5.13 42.86 42.09
N GLU A 817 6.14 42.12 42.57
CA GLU A 817 6.65 42.23 43.94
C GLU A 817 8.05 42.88 44.01
N ASN A 818 8.34 43.46 45.18
CA ASN A 818 9.66 43.97 45.53
C ASN A 818 10.46 42.92 46.29
N ALA A 819 11.75 42.78 45.96
CA ALA A 819 12.68 42.02 46.79
C ALA A 819 12.91 42.71 48.15
N PRO A 820 13.39 42.00 49.18
CA PRO A 820 13.91 42.65 50.39
C PRO A 820 15.03 43.65 50.04
N LEU A 821 15.11 44.77 50.77
CA LEU A 821 16.15 45.79 50.56
C LEU A 821 17.56 45.22 50.80
N LEU A 822 18.48 45.49 49.87
CA LEU A 822 19.90 45.21 50.02
C LEU A 822 20.63 46.49 50.42
N THR A 823 21.25 46.50 51.60
CA THR A 823 22.05 47.62 52.11
C THR A 823 23.52 47.26 52.13
N VAL A 824 24.35 48.08 51.50
CA VAL A 824 25.81 47.88 51.38
C VAL A 824 26.53 49.01 52.11
N HIS A 825 27.26 48.67 53.17
CA HIS A 825 28.06 49.61 53.95
C HIS A 825 29.50 49.63 53.43
N ILE A 826 30.00 50.83 53.17
CA ILE A 826 31.38 51.09 52.74
C ILE A 826 31.96 52.26 53.53
N PHE A 827 33.26 52.49 53.41
CA PHE A 827 33.91 53.74 53.79
C PHE A 827 34.32 54.49 52.53
N ALA A 828 33.96 55.78 52.46
CA ALA A 828 34.23 56.63 51.33
C ALA A 828 35.75 56.77 51.07
N PRO A 829 36.19 57.09 49.83
CA PRO A 829 37.59 57.30 49.52
C PRO A 829 38.24 58.42 50.36
N THR A 830 39.57 58.40 50.43
CA THR A 830 40.36 59.42 51.14
C THR A 830 40.66 60.66 50.29
N SER A 831 40.49 60.57 48.97
CA SER A 831 40.81 61.63 47.98
C SER A 831 39.72 61.70 46.89
N GLY A 832 39.53 62.87 46.26
CA GLY A 832 38.55 63.10 45.19
C GLY A 832 37.46 64.10 45.56
N THR A 833 36.55 64.39 44.61
CA THR A 833 35.39 65.29 44.82
C THR A 833 34.05 64.56 44.73
N SER A 834 33.97 63.47 43.96
CA SER A 834 32.83 62.57 43.89
C SER A 834 33.26 61.18 43.38
N PHE A 835 32.40 60.18 43.54
CA PHE A 835 32.57 58.83 43.00
C PHE A 835 31.22 58.22 42.60
N GLN A 836 31.23 57.21 41.73
CA GLN A 836 30.02 56.53 41.27
C GLN A 836 30.07 55.04 41.57
N THR A 837 28.94 54.50 42.00
CA THR A 837 28.72 53.06 42.14
C THR A 837 27.64 52.65 41.15
N VAL A 838 27.91 51.62 40.35
CA VAL A 838 26.96 51.05 39.40
C VAL A 838 26.48 49.72 39.95
N ALA A 839 25.16 49.50 39.99
CA ALA A 839 24.55 48.24 40.34
C ALA A 839 23.79 47.67 39.14
N GLN A 840 23.81 46.34 38.97
CA GLN A 840 23.08 45.60 37.94
C GLN A 840 22.32 44.45 38.57
N VAL A 841 21.11 44.15 38.08
CA VAL A 841 20.30 43.00 38.52
C VAL A 841 20.06 42.00 37.38
N SER A 842 20.01 40.72 37.71
CA SER A 842 19.70 39.62 36.77
C SER A 842 18.93 38.49 37.46
N SER A 843 18.29 37.61 36.69
CA SER A 843 17.61 36.38 37.13
C SER A 843 17.85 35.23 36.15
N ALA A 844 17.30 34.05 36.45
CA ALA A 844 17.33 32.89 35.57
C ALA A 844 16.32 32.93 34.40
N ASN A 845 15.26 33.76 34.50
CA ASN A 845 14.29 33.94 33.41
C ASN A 845 14.75 35.04 32.45
N ASP A 846 14.25 35.01 31.22
CA ASP A 846 14.48 36.09 30.24
C ASP A 846 13.82 37.39 30.70
N ASP A 847 14.53 38.49 30.49
CA ASP A 847 14.10 39.86 30.81
C ASP A 847 14.02 40.71 29.53
N PRO A 848 12.81 41.02 29.03
CA PRO A 848 12.64 41.76 27.78
C PRO A 848 12.92 43.27 27.92
N ARG A 849 13.15 43.80 29.14
CA ARG A 849 13.38 45.23 29.40
C ARG A 849 14.67 45.49 30.17
N GLY A 850 15.76 44.91 29.67
CA GLY A 850 17.09 44.99 30.28
C GLY A 850 17.64 46.40 30.57
N GLU A 851 17.05 47.47 30.02
CA GLU A 851 17.47 48.85 30.30
C GLU A 851 17.22 49.30 31.75
N ASN A 852 16.23 48.73 32.43
CA ASN A 852 15.87 49.11 33.80
C ASN A 852 16.64 48.28 34.86
N ASN A 853 17.46 47.33 34.42
CA ASN A 853 18.22 46.43 35.26
C ASN A 853 19.51 47.06 35.82
N THR A 854 19.83 48.30 35.45
CA THR A 854 21.03 49.01 35.88
C THR A 854 20.69 50.31 36.61
N ALA A 855 21.31 50.53 37.78
CA ALA A 855 21.19 51.77 38.55
C ALA A 855 22.57 52.35 38.87
N VAL A 856 22.67 53.68 38.90
CA VAL A 856 23.93 54.40 39.23
C VAL A 856 23.67 55.38 40.36
N ALA A 857 24.48 55.31 41.42
CA ALA A 857 24.51 56.29 42.50
C ALA A 857 25.78 57.14 42.39
N SER A 858 25.65 58.47 42.49
CA SER A 858 26.76 59.43 42.43
C SER A 858 26.91 60.11 43.78
N THR A 859 28.00 59.82 44.48
CA THR A 859 28.26 60.31 45.85
C THR A 859 29.25 61.46 45.84
N THR A 860 28.99 62.54 46.58
CA THR A 860 29.88 63.71 46.73
C THR A 860 30.76 63.61 47.98
N LEU A 861 32.06 63.93 47.86
CA LEU A 861 33.01 63.97 48.98
C LEU A 861 33.12 65.36 49.63
N ARG A 862 33.30 65.39 50.95
CA ARG A 862 33.70 66.59 51.72
C ARG A 862 34.85 66.32 52.70
N TYR A 863 35.56 67.39 53.07
CA TYR A 863 36.74 67.37 53.94
C TYR A 863 36.58 68.34 55.12
N VAL A 864 37.20 68.01 56.26
CA VAL A 864 37.31 68.91 57.42
C VAL A 864 38.72 69.50 57.48
N LEU A 865 38.85 70.83 57.46
CA LEU A 865 40.11 71.56 57.64
C LEU A 865 40.27 71.97 59.12
N PHE A 866 41.39 71.59 59.76
CA PHE A 866 41.78 72.09 61.09
C PHE A 866 42.94 73.10 60.97
N LEU A 867 42.75 74.32 61.47
CA LEU A 867 43.80 75.34 61.62
C LEU A 867 44.07 75.57 63.13
N PRO A 868 45.29 75.35 63.64
CA PRO A 868 45.60 75.63 65.05
C PRO A 868 46.02 77.10 65.25
N VAL A 869 45.42 77.81 66.23
CA VAL A 869 45.87 79.13 66.70
C VAL A 869 46.55 78.95 68.07
N VAL A 870 47.83 79.27 68.16
CA VAL A 870 48.60 79.30 69.42
C VAL A 870 48.57 80.73 69.97
N SER A 871 47.97 80.95 71.14
CA SER A 871 48.12 82.20 71.90
C SER A 871 48.99 81.99 73.14
N ARG A 872 50.12 82.71 73.23
CA ARG A 872 50.81 82.98 74.51
C ARG A 872 51.01 84.49 74.64
N GLN A 873 50.34 85.09 75.62
CA GLN A 873 50.74 86.38 76.17
C GLN A 873 51.86 86.19 77.23
N PRO A 874 52.69 87.22 77.47
CA PRO A 874 53.98 87.08 78.14
C PRO A 874 53.88 87.25 79.67
N SER A 875 54.82 86.62 80.38
CA SER A 875 55.34 87.08 81.68
C SER A 875 56.79 87.55 81.46
N PRO A 876 57.36 88.40 82.34
CA PRO A 876 58.82 88.57 82.42
C PRO A 876 59.53 87.25 82.77
#